data_AF-A0A1V4X4X3-F1
#
_entry.id   AF-A0A1V4X4X3-F1
#
_cell.length_a   1.000
_cell.length_b   1.000
_cell.length_c   1.000
_cell.angle_alpha   90.00
_cell.angle_beta   90.00
_cell.angle_gamma   90.00
#
_symmetry.space_group_name_H-M   'P 1'
#
loop_
_entity.id
_entity.type
_entity.pdbx_description
1 polymer ?
#
loop_
_entity_poly.entity_id
_entity_poly.type
_entity_poly.pdbx_seq_one_letter_code
_entity_poly.pdbx_strand_id
1 'polypeptide(L)'
;MKAKLEEVLKEKERELKLYRRFLDLRSYCEKKVFPRIDAPIAEHVETLKGIIEKLIPDPKDRTEEMFSGEIFALLGTIYLHDVSLMKEFDWPLNGNILNARDMDVKGVFMNYEIARRLDIPEGAVEAVNALSYAHLVKKVPLETEITDNSSKAIIRNMKVFEYLFNFAHLLVDVFFTDLSHNRLKRYSDHELALRPGEAVLDVDSREGIISIEYNSRVPYEAHMLESVKRYVESMFVRFKNHVNGKLGFQYREIVWIITSNFYYERDVFRIPKVSPYFESDGVPVQRWDEASIVLDRLFNERSVVVAGEVSAGKTTLLTYFVLPQLTTVHENVYYCELWSQPTKELRDVIGKRHRIPRVDDLDITSLCKTLLKKGPCFFIIDGLEKIVFMEQGEREKLVRFVEFMLGEPGAYFVLCGEKETFFDWYRVFQGMQISSLYELKAFEQRSYGRRQANQPRIEDHVHALPLGEDCPQRATETDNFVREALQGIEDNGDLALIMSVFVDAAGPIIKRYDVDDIHSETAIPHERIVSLVSSLRDREILRETECQGVSCFALANRVLREPLWHILELGRFEEKKMLRNSLGNFIVNETFLDDGTLDLAERWQNRFVMSKEEMGVTLASLIARGRDWRTLFETANRSERGIDIQPILKLLYSEDVEKRKDAISILVEINDKDMINPLLLHLKEEDVLEIKDLVIQGISQTGKKRAIIAIMNTLKEIGDRDLKLRALGFLHSLFGENSQDILTEIKEIEEDPVITKKIDELLRA
;
A
#
# COMPACT_ATOMS: atom_id res chain seq x y z
N MET A 1 -71.90 41.10 9.06
CA MET A 1 -71.44 40.07 10.02
C MET A 1 -71.51 38.68 9.39
N LYS A 2 -72.68 38.23 8.89
CA LYS A 2 -72.86 36.93 8.22
C LYS A 2 -71.95 36.71 6.98
N ALA A 3 -71.84 37.72 6.10
CA ALA A 3 -70.95 37.66 4.93
C ALA A 3 -69.46 37.54 5.30
N LYS A 4 -69.00 38.26 6.33
CA LYS A 4 -67.62 38.13 6.86
C LYS A 4 -67.37 36.75 7.49
N LEU A 5 -68.38 36.17 8.15
CA LEU A 5 -68.27 34.84 8.75
C LEU A 5 -68.22 33.73 7.69
N GLU A 6 -68.99 33.87 6.61
CA GLU A 6 -68.96 32.95 5.44
C GLU A 6 -67.65 33.07 4.65
N GLU A 7 -67.07 34.26 4.58
CA GLU A 7 -65.76 34.51 3.95
C GLU A 7 -64.64 33.84 4.76
N VAL A 8 -64.63 34.02 6.09
CA VAL A 8 -63.68 33.37 7.01
C VAL A 8 -63.87 31.84 7.03
N LEU A 9 -65.10 31.34 6.97
CA LEU A 9 -65.36 29.89 6.89
C LEU A 9 -64.85 29.30 5.57
N LYS A 10 -65.05 29.99 4.44
CA LYS A 10 -64.49 29.58 3.15
C LYS A 10 -62.97 29.63 3.12
N GLU A 11 -62.37 30.62 3.76
CA GLU A 11 -60.92 30.74 3.93
C GLU A 11 -60.36 29.58 4.74
N LYS A 12 -60.98 29.26 5.90
CA LYS A 12 -60.60 28.12 6.74
C LYS A 12 -60.88 26.76 6.10
N GLU A 13 -61.95 26.60 5.32
CA GLU A 13 -62.19 25.40 4.51
C GLU A 13 -61.16 25.22 3.38
N ARG A 14 -60.65 26.31 2.79
CA ARG A 14 -59.57 26.27 1.80
C ARG A 14 -58.23 25.91 2.44
N GLU A 15 -57.91 26.48 3.59
CA GLU A 15 -56.74 26.10 4.40
C GLU A 15 -56.76 24.59 4.73
N LEU A 16 -57.91 24.07 5.15
CA LEU A 16 -58.11 22.64 5.42
C LEU A 16 -57.92 21.74 4.18
N LYS A 17 -58.29 22.23 2.98
CA LYS A 17 -58.06 21.50 1.71
C LYS A 17 -56.59 21.47 1.31
N LEU A 18 -55.87 22.58 1.47
CA LEU A 18 -54.40 22.64 1.30
C LEU A 18 -53.71 21.68 2.27
N TYR A 19 -54.09 21.70 3.55
CA TYR A 19 -53.55 20.78 4.55
C TYR A 19 -53.83 19.30 4.22
N ARG A 20 -54.98 18.98 3.64
CA ARG A 20 -55.29 17.61 3.20
C ARG A 20 -54.46 17.15 2.01
N ARG A 21 -54.25 18.01 0.99
CA ARG A 21 -53.32 17.76 -0.13
C ARG A 21 -51.88 17.52 0.34
N PHE A 22 -51.46 18.23 1.39
CA PHE A 22 -50.17 18.02 2.05
C PHE A 22 -50.00 16.60 2.63
N LEU A 23 -50.99 16.13 3.39
CA LEU A 23 -50.97 14.77 3.97
C LEU A 23 -50.95 13.69 2.88
N ASP A 24 -51.60 13.94 1.75
CA ASP A 24 -51.61 13.05 0.60
C ASP A 24 -50.23 12.99 -0.10
N LEU A 25 -49.56 14.13 -0.35
CA LEU A 25 -48.21 14.18 -0.94
C LEU A 25 -47.16 13.49 -0.05
N ARG A 26 -47.18 13.76 1.26
CA ARG A 26 -46.31 13.09 2.24
C ARG A 26 -46.53 11.57 2.24
N SER A 27 -47.78 11.13 2.31
CA SER A 27 -48.13 9.71 2.28
C SER A 27 -47.75 9.04 0.95
N TYR A 28 -47.69 9.77 -0.16
CA TYR A 28 -47.21 9.27 -1.45
C TYR A 28 -45.70 9.02 -1.43
N CYS A 29 -44.88 10.00 -1.00
CA CYS A 29 -43.43 9.85 -0.91
C CYS A 29 -43.04 8.67 0.02
N GLU A 30 -43.65 8.61 1.21
CA GLU A 30 -43.41 7.55 2.21
C GLU A 30 -43.79 6.15 1.70
N LYS A 31 -44.85 6.00 0.89
CA LYS A 31 -45.35 4.68 0.43
C LYS A 31 -44.87 4.26 -0.96
N LYS A 32 -44.45 5.19 -1.82
CA LYS A 32 -44.14 4.92 -3.24
C LYS A 32 -42.70 5.24 -3.64
N VAL A 33 -42.05 6.21 -2.98
CA VAL A 33 -40.71 6.69 -3.35
C VAL A 33 -39.64 6.06 -2.45
N PHE A 34 -39.74 6.17 -1.12
CA PHE A 34 -38.69 5.69 -0.20
C PHE A 34 -38.43 4.18 -0.20
N PRO A 35 -39.43 3.28 -0.36
CA PRO A 35 -39.16 1.84 -0.44
C PRO A 35 -38.36 1.39 -1.69
N ARG A 36 -38.03 2.33 -2.60
CA ARG A 36 -37.29 2.07 -3.85
C ARG A 36 -35.92 2.76 -3.87
N ILE A 37 -35.50 3.41 -2.78
CA ILE A 37 -34.19 4.06 -2.64
C ILE A 37 -33.28 3.10 -1.88
N ASP A 38 -32.10 2.82 -2.42
CA ASP A 38 -31.11 1.96 -1.77
C ASP A 38 -30.43 2.69 -0.59
N ALA A 39 -30.08 1.93 0.46
CA ALA A 39 -29.18 2.39 1.51
C ALA A 39 -27.81 2.66 0.85
N PRO A 40 -27.23 3.86 1.00
CA PRO A 40 -27.19 4.72 2.20
C PRO A 40 -28.05 5.99 2.13
N ILE A 41 -28.70 6.26 1.00
CA ILE A 41 -29.39 7.53 0.73
C ILE A 41 -30.62 7.70 1.63
N ALA A 42 -31.33 6.60 1.88
CA ALA A 42 -32.51 6.60 2.76
C ALA A 42 -32.18 7.07 4.19
N GLU A 43 -31.00 6.73 4.72
CA GLU A 43 -30.58 7.09 6.09
C GLU A 43 -30.25 8.59 6.21
N HIS A 44 -29.58 9.15 5.21
CA HIS A 44 -29.28 10.58 5.16
C HIS A 44 -30.58 11.41 5.09
N VAL A 45 -31.56 10.96 4.30
CA VAL A 45 -32.87 11.63 4.16
C VAL A 45 -33.61 11.71 5.49
N GLU A 46 -33.70 10.59 6.21
CA GLU A 46 -34.38 10.55 7.50
C GLU A 46 -33.65 11.39 8.56
N THR A 47 -32.32 11.42 8.52
CA THR A 47 -31.52 12.24 9.45
C THR A 47 -31.76 13.75 9.22
N LEU A 48 -31.69 14.21 7.97
CA LEU A 48 -31.92 15.61 7.62
C LEU A 48 -33.34 16.06 7.96
N LYS A 49 -34.34 15.21 7.68
CA LYS A 49 -35.73 15.43 8.08
C LYS A 49 -35.85 15.60 9.59
N GLY A 50 -35.25 14.70 10.36
CA GLY A 50 -35.27 14.76 11.83
C GLY A 50 -34.64 16.05 12.40
N ILE A 51 -33.53 16.51 11.83
CA ILE A 51 -32.87 17.77 12.26
C ILE A 51 -33.76 18.97 11.97
N ILE A 52 -34.35 19.04 10.77
CA ILE A 52 -35.22 20.17 10.39
C ILE A 52 -36.47 20.21 11.26
N GLU A 53 -37.09 19.05 11.54
CA GLU A 53 -38.24 18.96 12.44
C GLU A 53 -37.90 19.48 13.85
N LYS A 54 -36.70 19.19 14.37
CA LYS A 54 -36.20 19.71 15.66
C LYS A 54 -35.94 21.22 15.65
N LEU A 55 -35.45 21.76 14.53
CA LEU A 55 -35.15 23.20 14.36
C LEU A 55 -36.42 24.05 14.13
N ILE A 56 -37.60 23.46 13.96
CA ILE A 56 -38.85 24.22 13.80
C ILE A 56 -39.52 24.38 15.17
N PRO A 57 -39.96 25.60 15.59
CA PRO A 57 -40.59 25.86 16.89
C PRO A 57 -41.82 24.97 17.17
N ASP A 58 -42.15 24.74 18.44
CA ASP A 58 -43.32 23.94 18.88
C ASP A 58 -44.63 24.45 18.22
N PRO A 59 -45.53 23.56 17.74
CA PRO A 59 -46.81 23.92 17.13
C PRO A 59 -47.62 25.04 17.81
N LYS A 60 -47.49 25.20 19.14
CA LYS A 60 -48.22 26.21 19.91
C LYS A 60 -47.72 27.64 19.73
N ASP A 61 -46.48 27.82 19.28
CA ASP A 61 -45.81 29.12 19.15
C ASP A 61 -45.74 29.61 17.68
N ARG A 62 -46.43 28.91 16.76
CA ARG A 62 -46.37 29.15 15.29
C ARG A 62 -47.40 30.18 14.82
N THR A 63 -47.06 30.95 13.77
CA THR A 63 -47.98 31.88 13.09
C THR A 63 -48.73 31.19 11.93
N GLU A 64 -49.91 31.71 11.52
CA GLU A 64 -50.71 31.18 10.39
C GLU A 64 -49.91 31.09 9.06
N GLU A 65 -48.89 31.93 8.88
CA GLU A 65 -47.99 31.90 7.71
C GLU A 65 -47.11 30.63 7.62
N MET A 66 -46.89 29.90 8.73
CA MET A 66 -46.18 28.61 8.71
C MET A 66 -47.09 27.43 8.32
N PHE A 67 -48.41 27.62 8.33
CA PHE A 67 -49.40 26.53 8.31
C PHE A 67 -49.96 26.18 6.93
N SER A 68 -49.58 26.83 5.83
CA SER A 68 -50.18 26.56 4.51
C SER A 68 -49.57 25.33 3.82
N GLY A 69 -49.69 24.18 4.49
CA GLY A 69 -49.04 22.88 4.33
C GLY A 69 -47.63 22.95 4.84
N GLU A 70 -47.52 22.64 6.14
CA GLU A 70 -46.30 22.74 6.92
C GLU A 70 -45.20 22.14 6.12
N ILE A 71 -44.07 22.83 6.06
CA ILE A 71 -42.93 22.07 5.61
C ILE A 71 -43.19 21.69 4.12
N PHE A 72 -44.32 22.06 3.44
CA PHE A 72 -45.27 21.25 2.58
C PHE A 72 -44.92 19.80 2.23
N ALA A 73 -44.06 19.15 3.02
CA ALA A 73 -43.60 17.76 3.10
C ALA A 73 -42.07 17.60 3.00
N LEU A 74 -41.32 18.58 3.49
CA LEU A 74 -39.88 18.70 3.68
C LEU A 74 -38.96 18.46 2.46
N LEU A 75 -39.32 18.60 1.17
CA LEU A 75 -40.60 18.73 0.46
C LEU A 75 -40.48 18.59 -1.06
N GLY A 76 -40.90 17.53 -1.72
CA GLY A 76 -41.48 16.29 -1.22
C GLY A 76 -40.42 15.37 -0.63
N THR A 77 -39.75 15.87 0.41
CA THR A 77 -38.66 15.29 1.19
C THR A 77 -37.41 15.13 0.38
N ILE A 78 -36.54 16.14 0.41
CA ILE A 78 -35.20 15.95 -0.15
C ILE A 78 -35.39 15.42 -1.59
N TYR A 79 -36.45 15.91 -2.29
CA TYR A 79 -37.13 15.27 -3.44
C TYR A 79 -36.35 15.51 -4.72
N LEU A 80 -35.14 15.03 -4.65
CA LEU A 80 -34.73 13.87 -5.42
C LEU A 80 -33.26 13.61 -5.03
N HIS A 81 -32.89 13.78 -3.75
CA HIS A 81 -31.58 13.68 -3.10
C HIS A 81 -30.42 13.70 -4.11
N ASP A 82 -30.32 14.82 -4.83
CA ASP A 82 -29.37 15.09 -5.89
C ASP A 82 -29.49 14.23 -7.16
N VAL A 83 -30.29 14.70 -8.11
CA VAL A 83 -30.38 14.15 -9.48
C VAL A 83 -29.04 14.15 -10.24
N SER A 84 -28.04 14.91 -9.78
CA SER A 84 -26.64 14.80 -10.22
C SER A 84 -25.92 13.56 -9.66
N LEU A 85 -26.24 13.12 -8.44
CA LEU A 85 -25.74 11.89 -7.82
C LEU A 85 -26.52 10.64 -8.26
N MET A 86 -27.77 10.81 -8.71
CA MET A 86 -28.62 9.72 -9.21
C MET A 86 -28.09 9.00 -10.46
N LYS A 87 -27.22 9.60 -11.27
CA LYS A 87 -26.64 8.93 -12.46
C LYS A 87 -25.67 7.80 -12.10
N GLU A 88 -25.19 7.75 -10.86
CA GLU A 88 -24.16 6.81 -10.42
C GLU A 88 -24.73 5.58 -9.70
N PHE A 89 -26.05 5.51 -9.50
CA PHE A 89 -26.74 4.38 -8.87
C PHE A 89 -27.70 3.70 -9.87
N ASP A 90 -27.78 2.37 -9.88
CA ASP A 90 -28.49 1.60 -10.91
C ASP A 90 -29.96 1.37 -10.52
N TRP A 91 -30.90 1.99 -11.24
CA TRP A 91 -32.35 1.92 -10.94
C TRP A 91 -33.07 0.94 -11.87
N PRO A 92 -33.48 -0.26 -11.41
CA PRO A 92 -34.06 -1.28 -12.30
C PRO A 92 -35.47 -0.97 -12.84
N LEU A 93 -36.20 0.03 -12.32
CA LEU A 93 -37.65 0.19 -12.62
C LEU A 93 -38.10 1.59 -13.10
N ASN A 94 -37.24 2.62 -13.09
CA ASN A 94 -37.61 4.00 -13.46
C ASN A 94 -36.76 4.60 -14.61
N GLY A 95 -35.86 3.84 -15.23
CA GLY A 95 -34.99 4.32 -16.32
C GLY A 95 -35.75 4.98 -17.47
N ASN A 96 -36.99 4.57 -17.75
CA ASN A 96 -37.79 5.14 -18.83
C ASN A 96 -38.28 6.58 -18.58
N ILE A 97 -38.33 7.03 -17.32
CA ILE A 97 -38.76 8.39 -16.95
C ILE A 97 -37.58 9.37 -17.03
N LEU A 98 -36.35 8.90 -16.77
CA LEU A 98 -35.12 9.70 -16.75
C LEU A 98 -34.33 9.65 -18.07
N ASN A 99 -34.50 8.62 -18.92
CA ASN A 99 -33.72 8.39 -20.15
C ASN A 99 -34.35 8.97 -21.45
N ALA A 100 -35.35 9.85 -21.36
CA ALA A 100 -35.88 10.54 -22.54
C ALA A 100 -34.83 11.55 -23.06
N ARG A 101 -34.41 11.37 -24.32
CA ARG A 101 -33.17 11.87 -24.94
C ARG A 101 -32.98 13.38 -25.14
N ASP A 102 -33.78 14.26 -24.51
CA ASP A 102 -33.72 15.73 -24.73
C ASP A 102 -33.24 16.55 -23.51
N MET A 103 -32.56 15.93 -22.54
CA MET A 103 -32.06 16.64 -21.35
C MET A 103 -30.59 17.06 -21.54
N ASP A 104 -30.39 18.28 -22.04
CA ASP A 104 -29.07 18.89 -22.26
C ASP A 104 -28.35 19.20 -20.92
N VAL A 105 -27.01 19.18 -20.94
CA VAL A 105 -26.08 18.87 -19.81
C VAL A 105 -25.97 19.95 -18.70
N LYS A 106 -26.93 20.87 -18.54
CA LYS A 106 -26.89 21.93 -17.51
C LYS A 106 -28.01 21.78 -16.48
N GLY A 107 -27.70 21.09 -15.38
CA GLY A 107 -28.46 21.11 -14.12
C GLY A 107 -29.89 20.59 -14.21
N VAL A 108 -30.21 19.50 -13.51
CA VAL A 108 -31.58 18.97 -13.55
C VAL A 108 -32.48 19.80 -12.64
N PHE A 109 -33.49 20.44 -13.22
CA PHE A 109 -34.54 21.18 -12.51
C PHE A 109 -35.73 20.24 -12.24
N MET A 110 -36.54 20.55 -11.22
CA MET A 110 -37.88 19.97 -11.13
C MET A 110 -38.68 20.47 -12.35
N ASN A 111 -38.74 19.66 -13.40
CA ASN A 111 -39.41 20.03 -14.65
C ASN A 111 -40.92 20.11 -14.41
N TYR A 112 -41.56 21.14 -14.97
CA TYR A 112 -43.00 21.34 -14.98
C TYR A 112 -43.79 20.10 -15.42
N GLU A 113 -43.20 19.20 -16.21
CA GLU A 113 -43.82 17.93 -16.59
C GLU A 113 -43.97 16.93 -15.42
N ILE A 114 -42.99 16.84 -14.52
CA ILE A 114 -43.07 16.03 -13.30
C ILE A 114 -44.11 16.66 -12.36
N ALA A 115 -44.08 17.98 -12.22
CA ALA A 115 -45.03 18.73 -11.40
C ALA A 115 -46.48 18.54 -11.88
N ARG A 116 -46.72 18.60 -13.20
CA ARG A 116 -48.05 18.39 -13.80
C ARG A 116 -48.60 16.99 -13.56
N ARG A 117 -47.74 15.95 -13.56
CA ARG A 117 -48.14 14.57 -13.26
C ARG A 117 -48.45 14.33 -11.78
N LEU A 118 -47.90 15.17 -10.91
CA LEU A 118 -48.08 15.10 -9.46
C LEU A 118 -49.09 16.13 -8.92
N ASP A 119 -49.75 16.89 -9.80
CA ASP A 119 -50.70 17.96 -9.45
C ASP A 119 -50.08 19.03 -8.52
N ILE A 120 -48.78 19.33 -8.72
CA ILE A 120 -48.04 20.36 -7.98
C ILE A 120 -48.23 21.72 -8.68
N PRO A 121 -48.65 22.79 -7.97
CA PRO A 121 -48.80 24.13 -8.54
C PRO A 121 -47.48 24.74 -9.06
N GLU A 122 -47.52 25.47 -10.18
CA GLU A 122 -46.32 26.07 -10.80
C GLU A 122 -45.55 27.01 -9.86
N GLY A 123 -46.26 27.87 -9.11
CA GLY A 123 -45.63 28.76 -8.11
C GLY A 123 -44.93 28.01 -6.96
N ALA A 124 -45.31 26.75 -6.70
CA ALA A 124 -44.61 25.90 -5.74
C ALA A 124 -43.31 25.31 -6.32
N VAL A 125 -43.25 25.04 -7.64
CA VAL A 125 -42.05 24.55 -8.34
C VAL A 125 -40.94 25.61 -8.35
N GLU A 126 -41.30 26.86 -8.62
CA GLU A 126 -40.36 27.99 -8.61
C GLU A 126 -39.76 28.20 -7.22
N ALA A 127 -40.60 28.12 -6.18
CA ALA A 127 -40.16 28.23 -4.78
C ALA A 127 -39.17 27.11 -4.39
N VAL A 128 -39.44 25.85 -4.79
CA VAL A 128 -38.55 24.70 -4.50
C VAL A 128 -37.20 24.83 -5.21
N ASN A 129 -37.18 25.20 -6.50
CA ASN A 129 -35.92 25.39 -7.24
C ASN A 129 -35.09 26.57 -6.69
N ALA A 130 -35.72 27.68 -6.30
CA ALA A 130 -35.02 28.85 -5.77
C ALA A 130 -34.31 28.57 -4.43
N LEU A 131 -34.93 27.81 -3.53
CA LEU A 131 -34.32 27.45 -2.23
C LEU A 131 -33.22 26.38 -2.37
N SER A 132 -33.29 25.54 -3.40
CA SER A 132 -32.31 24.46 -3.65
C SER A 132 -30.93 25.02 -4.04
N TYR A 133 -30.89 26.01 -4.94
CA TYR A 133 -29.64 26.62 -5.42
C TYR A 133 -29.24 27.89 -4.66
N ALA A 134 -29.84 28.14 -3.49
CA ALA A 134 -29.55 29.34 -2.71
C ALA A 134 -28.06 29.49 -2.32
N HIS A 135 -27.31 28.37 -2.28
CA HIS A 135 -25.86 28.35 -2.04
C HIS A 135 -25.02 28.70 -3.28
N LEU A 136 -25.58 28.64 -4.50
CA LEU A 136 -24.90 28.91 -5.79
C LEU A 136 -25.40 30.19 -6.49
N VAL A 137 -26.65 30.60 -6.26
CA VAL A 137 -27.30 31.72 -6.98
C VAL A 137 -27.28 32.99 -6.14
N LYS A 138 -27.00 34.15 -6.76
CA LYS A 138 -26.82 35.44 -6.07
C LYS A 138 -28.09 36.06 -5.45
N LYS A 139 -29.31 35.59 -5.76
CA LYS A 139 -30.55 36.22 -5.27
C LYS A 139 -31.76 35.26 -5.24
N VAL A 140 -32.25 34.96 -4.04
CA VAL A 140 -33.53 34.27 -3.80
C VAL A 140 -34.66 35.32 -3.75
N PRO A 141 -35.82 35.09 -4.41
CA PRO A 141 -36.96 36.01 -4.33
C PRO A 141 -37.46 36.14 -2.88
N LEU A 142 -37.84 37.34 -2.45
CA LEU A 142 -38.25 37.63 -1.07
C LEU A 142 -39.62 37.05 -0.73
N GLU A 143 -40.55 37.14 -1.67
CA GLU A 143 -41.91 36.65 -1.56
C GLU A 143 -42.26 35.80 -2.77
N THR A 144 -43.07 34.76 -2.57
CA THR A 144 -43.55 33.91 -3.66
C THR A 144 -45.02 33.59 -3.44
N GLU A 145 -45.81 33.74 -4.50
CA GLU A 145 -47.23 33.50 -4.48
C GLU A 145 -47.55 32.15 -5.12
N ILE A 146 -48.24 31.29 -4.39
CA ILE A 146 -48.71 30.01 -4.88
C ILE A 146 -50.20 30.14 -5.17
N THR A 147 -50.55 30.10 -6.44
CA THR A 147 -51.92 30.13 -6.91
C THR A 147 -52.37 28.73 -7.31
N ASP A 148 -53.41 28.23 -6.66
CA ASP A 148 -54.05 26.95 -6.99
C ASP A 148 -55.55 27.19 -7.18
N ASN A 149 -55.96 27.19 -8.44
CA ASN A 149 -57.33 27.49 -8.87
C ASN A 149 -57.83 28.86 -8.36
N SER A 150 -58.52 28.89 -7.21
CA SER A 150 -59.15 30.08 -6.59
C SER A 150 -58.60 30.43 -5.21
N SER A 151 -57.55 29.73 -4.78
CA SER A 151 -56.89 29.92 -3.49
C SER A 151 -55.47 30.47 -3.72
N LYS A 152 -55.06 31.41 -2.86
CA LYS A 152 -53.78 32.10 -2.92
C LYS A 152 -53.08 31.92 -1.59
N ALA A 153 -51.92 31.27 -1.59
CA ALA A 153 -51.01 31.20 -0.46
C ALA A 153 -49.79 32.08 -0.77
N ILE A 154 -49.32 32.87 0.20
CA ILE A 154 -48.19 33.79 0.01
C ILE A 154 -47.09 33.38 0.99
N ILE A 155 -45.94 32.99 0.46
CA ILE A 155 -44.72 32.84 1.25
C ILE A 155 -44.07 34.20 1.33
N ARG A 156 -44.17 34.87 2.48
CA ARG A 156 -43.68 36.24 2.67
C ARG A 156 -42.20 36.35 3.03
N ASN A 157 -41.56 35.24 3.43
CA ASN A 157 -40.17 35.27 3.87
C ASN A 157 -39.38 34.03 3.45
N MET A 158 -39.12 33.91 2.15
CA MET A 158 -38.30 32.82 1.58
C MET A 158 -36.89 32.77 2.18
N LYS A 159 -36.35 33.91 2.59
CA LYS A 159 -35.01 34.02 3.17
C LYS A 159 -34.88 33.30 4.51
N VAL A 160 -35.94 33.21 5.32
CA VAL A 160 -35.92 32.45 6.59
C VAL A 160 -35.77 30.96 6.32
N PHE A 161 -36.47 30.44 5.31
CA PHE A 161 -36.40 29.03 4.92
C PHE A 161 -35.03 28.67 4.32
N GLU A 162 -34.44 29.55 3.51
CA GLU A 162 -33.06 29.39 3.01
C GLU A 162 -32.05 29.13 4.14
N TYR A 163 -32.03 29.99 5.16
CA TYR A 163 -31.08 29.84 6.28
C TYR A 163 -31.37 28.60 7.12
N LEU A 164 -32.64 28.24 7.31
CA LEU A 164 -33.03 27.00 8.01
C LEU A 164 -32.49 25.76 7.30
N PHE A 165 -32.70 25.66 5.99
CA PHE A 165 -32.22 24.50 5.22
C PHE A 165 -30.70 24.45 5.11
N ASN A 166 -30.04 25.58 4.83
CA ASN A 166 -28.57 25.63 4.76
C ASN A 166 -27.92 25.23 6.09
N PHE A 167 -28.47 25.68 7.22
CA PHE A 167 -27.96 25.32 8.54
C PHE A 167 -28.22 23.84 8.88
N ALA A 168 -29.38 23.30 8.52
CA ALA A 168 -29.66 21.87 8.71
C ALA A 168 -28.74 20.96 7.88
N HIS A 169 -28.49 21.28 6.60
CA HIS A 169 -27.56 20.52 5.76
C HIS A 169 -26.13 20.57 6.30
N LEU A 170 -25.69 21.74 6.78
CA LEU A 170 -24.40 21.87 7.44
C LEU A 170 -24.26 20.91 8.62
N LEU A 171 -25.27 20.80 9.48
CA LEU A 171 -25.24 19.89 10.62
C LEU A 171 -25.21 18.41 10.20
N VAL A 172 -25.93 18.04 9.14
CA VAL A 172 -25.87 16.68 8.58
C VAL A 172 -24.50 16.38 7.97
N ASP A 173 -23.97 17.27 7.14
CA ASP A 173 -22.67 17.11 6.47
C ASP A 173 -21.50 16.95 7.45
N VAL A 174 -21.58 17.64 8.59
CA VAL A 174 -20.55 17.63 9.63
C VAL A 174 -20.64 16.38 10.52
N PHE A 175 -21.86 16.00 10.94
CA PHE A 175 -22.02 15.02 12.03
C PHE A 175 -22.63 13.68 11.63
N PHE A 176 -23.21 13.58 10.44
CA PHE A 176 -24.00 12.41 10.04
C PHE A 176 -23.63 11.85 8.66
N THR A 177 -22.84 12.58 7.86
CA THR A 177 -22.36 12.09 6.54
C THR A 177 -20.94 11.52 6.62
N ASP A 178 -20.80 10.24 6.25
CA ASP A 178 -19.53 9.52 6.22
C ASP A 178 -18.64 9.87 5.00
N LEU A 179 -17.34 9.58 5.08
CA LEU A 179 -16.39 9.63 3.97
C LEU A 179 -16.78 8.66 2.84
N SER A 180 -17.34 7.49 3.17
CA SER A 180 -17.92 6.54 2.21
C SER A 180 -19.01 7.17 1.34
N HIS A 181 -19.66 8.20 1.87
CA HIS A 181 -20.81 8.86 1.27
C HIS A 181 -20.55 10.36 1.09
N ASN A 182 -19.29 10.77 0.90
CA ASN A 182 -18.90 12.18 0.73
C ASN A 182 -19.66 12.86 -0.43
N ARG A 183 -20.08 12.07 -1.42
CA ARG A 183 -20.94 12.52 -2.52
C ARG A 183 -22.26 13.13 -2.04
N LEU A 184 -22.79 12.71 -0.88
CA LEU A 184 -24.02 13.23 -0.29
C LEU A 184 -23.81 14.60 0.41
N LYS A 185 -22.58 15.08 0.57
CA LYS A 185 -22.31 16.37 1.23
C LYS A 185 -22.65 17.54 0.32
N ARG A 186 -23.41 18.50 0.84
CA ARG A 186 -23.73 19.76 0.15
C ARG A 186 -22.58 20.77 0.25
N TYR A 187 -21.84 20.74 1.36
CA TYR A 187 -20.65 21.56 1.57
C TYR A 187 -19.39 20.68 1.44
N SER A 188 -18.74 20.76 0.28
CA SER A 188 -17.56 19.94 -0.07
C SER A 188 -16.21 20.64 0.15
N ASP A 189 -16.22 21.89 0.62
CA ASP A 189 -15.01 22.71 0.73
C ASP A 189 -13.94 22.08 1.65
N HIS A 190 -14.33 21.19 2.57
CA HIS A 190 -13.44 20.37 3.39
C HIS A 190 -14.01 18.96 3.59
N GLU A 191 -13.25 17.89 3.30
CA GLU A 191 -13.64 16.53 3.66
C GLU A 191 -13.49 16.37 5.19
N LEU A 192 -14.50 16.79 5.94
CA LEU A 192 -14.50 16.63 7.41
C LEU A 192 -14.61 15.14 7.75
N ALA A 193 -13.61 14.61 8.46
CA ALA A 193 -13.48 13.21 8.85
C ALA A 193 -13.94 12.96 10.30
N LEU A 194 -15.13 13.47 10.66
CA LEU A 194 -15.77 13.09 11.93
C LEU A 194 -16.54 11.78 11.75
N ARG A 195 -16.63 10.97 12.81
CA ARG A 195 -17.47 9.77 12.79
C ARG A 195 -18.96 10.14 12.67
N PRO A 196 -19.68 9.58 11.68
CA PRO A 196 -21.09 9.87 11.49
C PRO A 196 -21.93 9.25 12.61
N GLY A 197 -22.94 9.98 13.08
CA GLY A 197 -23.97 9.46 14.00
C GLY A 197 -23.55 9.33 15.48
N GLU A 198 -22.33 9.72 15.85
CA GLU A 198 -21.87 9.80 17.25
C GLU A 198 -22.26 11.13 17.92
N ALA A 199 -22.76 12.09 17.13
CA ALA A 199 -23.25 13.36 17.65
C ALA A 199 -24.72 13.25 18.07
N VAL A 200 -25.05 13.71 19.27
CA VAL A 200 -26.44 13.89 19.70
C VAL A 200 -26.79 15.36 19.57
N LEU A 201 -27.73 15.66 18.68
CA LEU A 201 -28.27 17.00 18.48
C LEU A 201 -29.64 17.12 19.15
N ASP A 202 -29.75 18.04 20.09
CA ASP A 202 -31.02 18.41 20.74
C ASP A 202 -31.28 19.91 20.63
N VAL A 203 -32.56 20.27 20.51
CA VAL A 203 -33.00 21.65 20.27
C VAL A 203 -34.13 21.97 21.23
N ASP A 204 -33.82 22.79 22.24
CA ASP A 204 -34.84 23.38 23.09
C ASP A 204 -35.38 24.64 22.43
N SER A 205 -36.50 24.49 21.73
CA SER A 205 -37.18 25.60 21.05
C SER A 205 -37.77 26.65 22.00
N ARG A 206 -37.97 26.33 23.29
CA ARG A 206 -38.53 27.27 24.28
C ARG A 206 -37.46 28.17 24.87
N GLU A 207 -36.30 27.60 25.19
CA GLU A 207 -35.14 28.37 25.65
C GLU A 207 -34.29 28.93 24.50
N GLY A 208 -34.52 28.42 23.29
CA GLY A 208 -33.77 28.82 22.10
C GLY A 208 -32.34 28.29 22.07
N ILE A 209 -32.09 27.14 22.70
CA ILE A 209 -30.75 26.56 22.86
C ILE A 209 -30.62 25.32 21.98
N ILE A 210 -29.53 25.25 21.21
CA ILE A 210 -29.15 24.04 20.47
C ILE A 210 -27.99 23.40 21.21
N SER A 211 -28.16 22.17 21.69
CA SER A 211 -27.09 21.40 22.33
C SER A 211 -26.54 20.35 21.38
N ILE A 212 -25.21 20.32 21.26
CA ILE A 212 -24.48 19.35 20.46
C ILE A 212 -23.57 18.58 21.42
N GLU A 213 -23.88 17.31 21.62
CA GLU A 213 -23.04 16.38 22.37
C GLU A 213 -22.20 15.56 21.39
N TYR A 214 -20.90 15.47 21.60
CA TYR A 214 -20.00 14.67 20.77
C TYR A 214 -18.95 13.95 21.60
N ASN A 215 -18.82 12.65 21.39
CA ASN A 215 -17.82 11.83 22.06
C ASN A 215 -16.62 11.53 21.15
N SER A 216 -15.53 12.26 21.39
CA SER A 216 -14.26 12.05 20.70
C SER A 216 -13.57 10.81 21.24
N ARG A 217 -13.26 9.86 20.35
CA ARG A 217 -12.50 8.64 20.68
C ARG A 217 -11.03 8.76 20.30
N VAL A 218 -10.69 9.64 19.37
CA VAL A 218 -9.32 9.83 18.88
C VAL A 218 -8.91 11.31 18.91
N PRO A 219 -7.65 11.65 19.25
CA PRO A 219 -7.15 13.02 19.31
C PRO A 219 -7.39 13.86 18.05
N TYR A 220 -7.31 13.27 16.86
CA TYR A 220 -7.59 13.98 15.62
C TYR A 220 -9.03 14.51 15.55
N GLU A 221 -10.01 13.77 16.07
CA GLU A 221 -11.39 14.25 16.16
C GLU A 221 -11.48 15.47 17.08
N ALA A 222 -10.77 15.47 18.21
CA ALA A 222 -10.76 16.60 19.12
C ALA A 222 -10.16 17.86 18.46
N HIS A 223 -9.07 17.69 17.69
CA HIS A 223 -8.49 18.75 16.87
C HIS A 223 -9.51 19.30 15.85
N MET A 224 -10.15 18.40 15.10
CA MET A 224 -11.15 18.77 14.09
C MET A 224 -12.38 19.45 14.69
N LEU A 225 -12.82 19.03 15.87
CA LEU A 225 -13.95 19.63 16.58
C LEU A 225 -13.71 21.12 16.89
N GLU A 226 -12.47 21.57 17.13
CA GLU A 226 -12.20 23.00 17.31
C GLU A 226 -12.50 23.81 16.04
N SER A 227 -12.05 23.32 14.88
CA SER A 227 -12.28 23.96 13.59
C SER A 227 -13.76 23.90 13.19
N VAL A 228 -14.40 22.74 13.38
CA VAL A 228 -15.83 22.53 13.15
C VAL A 228 -16.67 23.44 14.03
N LYS A 229 -16.36 23.53 15.33
CA LYS A 229 -17.05 24.40 16.28
C LYS A 229 -17.02 25.85 15.82
N ARG A 230 -15.85 26.38 15.45
CA ARG A 230 -15.71 27.75 14.92
C ARG A 230 -16.56 27.97 13.67
N TYR A 231 -16.59 26.99 12.75
CA TYR A 231 -17.36 27.08 11.51
C TYR A 231 -18.87 27.04 11.75
N VAL A 232 -19.36 26.08 12.54
CA VAL A 232 -20.77 25.94 12.90
C VAL A 232 -21.27 27.15 13.68
N GLU A 233 -20.50 27.65 14.65
CA GLU A 233 -20.86 28.87 15.42
C GLU A 233 -20.96 30.10 14.53
N SER A 234 -20.02 30.28 13.59
CA SER A 234 -20.05 31.37 12.61
C SER A 234 -21.31 31.30 11.73
N MET A 235 -21.66 30.11 11.25
CA MET A 235 -22.88 29.89 10.45
C MET A 235 -24.15 30.03 11.28
N PHE A 236 -24.14 29.64 12.54
CA PHE A 236 -25.25 29.83 13.47
C PHE A 236 -25.51 31.31 13.75
N VAL A 237 -24.48 32.14 13.93
CA VAL A 237 -24.67 33.60 14.10
C VAL A 237 -25.41 34.18 12.90
N ARG A 238 -25.05 33.76 11.68
CA ARG A 238 -25.75 34.18 10.45
C ARG A 238 -27.20 33.70 10.42
N PHE A 239 -27.44 32.42 10.74
CA PHE A 239 -28.78 31.84 10.84
C PHE A 239 -29.64 32.59 11.85
N LYS A 240 -29.16 32.72 13.10
CA LYS A 240 -29.84 33.41 14.21
C LYS A 240 -30.25 34.84 13.83
N ASN A 241 -29.35 35.63 13.26
CA ASN A 241 -29.61 37.03 12.90
C ASN A 241 -30.71 37.19 11.83
N HIS A 242 -30.90 36.20 10.96
CA HIS A 242 -31.87 36.27 9.87
C HIS A 242 -33.23 35.66 10.21
N VAL A 243 -33.26 34.75 11.18
CA VAL A 243 -34.42 33.94 11.53
C VAL A 243 -35.12 34.45 12.80
N ASN A 244 -34.39 34.98 13.79
CA ASN A 244 -34.97 35.45 15.04
C ASN A 244 -36.01 36.56 14.85
N GLY A 245 -37.10 36.49 15.62
CA GLY A 245 -38.18 37.49 15.62
C GLY A 245 -39.15 37.36 14.44
N LYS A 246 -38.99 36.34 13.60
CA LYS A 246 -39.88 36.01 12.48
C LYS A 246 -40.47 34.62 12.71
N LEU A 247 -41.71 34.39 12.28
CA LEU A 247 -42.34 33.05 12.24
C LEU A 247 -42.17 32.23 13.54
N GLY A 248 -42.19 32.88 14.71
CA GLY A 248 -42.06 32.20 16.02
C GLY A 248 -40.64 31.76 16.41
N PHE A 249 -39.61 31.99 15.58
CA PHE A 249 -38.25 31.57 15.92
C PHE A 249 -37.56 32.51 16.93
N GLN A 250 -36.99 31.92 17.99
CA GLN A 250 -36.20 32.62 19.00
C GLN A 250 -35.02 31.77 19.47
N TYR A 251 -33.84 31.94 18.86
CA TYR A 251 -32.60 31.26 19.26
C TYR A 251 -31.67 32.18 20.05
N ARG A 252 -31.03 31.66 21.09
CA ARG A 252 -30.07 32.36 21.95
C ARG A 252 -28.63 31.95 21.63
N GLU A 253 -28.29 30.68 21.84
CA GLU A 253 -26.93 30.16 21.78
C GLU A 253 -26.85 28.68 21.38
N ILE A 254 -25.63 28.22 21.06
CA ILE A 254 -25.29 26.81 20.88
C ILE A 254 -24.42 26.38 22.07
N VAL A 255 -24.77 25.26 22.68
CA VAL A 255 -24.02 24.64 23.78
C VAL A 255 -23.33 23.39 23.28
N TRP A 256 -22.05 23.25 23.58
CA TRP A 256 -21.24 22.10 23.19
C TRP A 256 -20.89 21.27 24.41
N ILE A 257 -21.18 19.97 24.35
CA ILE A 257 -20.82 19.00 25.38
C ILE A 257 -19.88 18.00 24.72
N ILE A 258 -18.57 18.26 24.82
CA ILE A 258 -17.54 17.41 24.21
C ILE A 258 -16.96 16.52 25.30
N THR A 259 -17.08 15.20 25.13
CA THR A 259 -16.41 14.22 25.97
C THR A 259 -15.24 13.61 25.21
N SER A 260 -14.13 13.36 25.90
CA SER A 260 -12.94 12.73 25.33
C SER A 260 -12.49 11.59 26.22
N ASN A 261 -12.67 10.36 25.75
CA ASN A 261 -12.25 9.16 26.47
C ASN A 261 -11.20 8.42 25.63
N PHE A 262 -9.94 8.83 25.75
CA PHE A 262 -8.82 8.18 25.06
C PHE A 262 -8.36 6.96 25.87
N TYR A 263 -8.91 5.78 25.58
CA TYR A 263 -8.41 4.50 26.11
C TYR A 263 -7.71 3.73 24.98
N TYR A 264 -6.39 3.63 25.06
CA TYR A 264 -5.60 2.80 24.16
C TYR A 264 -5.28 1.48 24.86
N GLU A 265 -5.86 0.36 24.39
CA GLU A 265 -5.58 -0.98 24.94
C GLU A 265 -4.19 -1.53 24.55
N ARG A 266 -3.46 -0.84 23.67
CA ARG A 266 -2.04 -1.06 23.43
C ARG A 266 -1.27 0.11 24.03
N ASP A 267 -0.23 -0.21 24.80
CA ASP A 267 0.70 0.74 25.38
C ASP A 267 1.38 1.57 24.26
N VAL A 268 0.74 2.66 23.83
CA VAL A 268 1.18 3.53 22.71
C VAL A 268 2.51 4.24 23.02
N PHE A 269 2.98 4.12 24.27
CA PHE A 269 4.24 4.65 24.76
C PHE A 269 5.34 3.61 24.94
N ARG A 270 5.18 2.38 24.41
CA ARG A 270 6.36 1.58 24.03
C ARG A 270 6.99 2.21 22.80
N ILE A 271 7.60 3.37 23.03
CA ILE A 271 8.68 3.88 22.20
C ILE A 271 9.72 2.75 22.19
N PRO A 272 10.18 2.26 21.02
CA PRO A 272 11.31 1.34 20.98
C PRO A 272 12.41 1.95 21.85
N LYS A 273 13.08 1.15 22.69
CA LYS A 273 14.23 1.65 23.48
C LYS A 273 15.28 2.30 22.58
N VAL A 274 15.32 1.88 21.31
CA VAL A 274 16.05 2.50 20.20
C VAL A 274 15.20 3.50 19.42
N SER A 275 14.52 4.38 20.12
CA SER A 275 14.08 5.64 19.52
C SER A 275 15.29 6.56 19.49
N PRO A 276 15.51 7.32 18.40
CA PRO A 276 16.52 8.39 18.39
C PRO A 276 16.21 9.50 19.42
N TYR A 277 15.17 9.34 20.24
CA TYR A 277 14.75 10.20 21.34
C TYR A 277 14.62 9.34 22.60
N PHE A 278 15.57 9.51 23.52
CA PHE A 278 15.69 8.76 24.78
C PHE A 278 14.51 9.01 25.74
N GLU A 279 14.28 8.03 26.63
CA GLU A 279 13.18 7.95 27.62
C GLU A 279 13.06 9.14 28.61
N SER A 280 13.98 10.11 28.59
CA SER A 280 13.98 11.25 29.52
C SER A 280 13.21 12.48 29.02
N ASP A 281 12.78 12.52 27.76
CA ASP A 281 12.13 13.69 27.18
C ASP A 281 10.61 13.48 27.05
N GLY A 282 9.84 14.40 27.63
CA GLY A 282 8.39 14.30 27.78
C GLY A 282 7.62 14.00 26.49
N VAL A 283 6.45 13.38 26.67
CA VAL A 283 5.47 12.98 25.64
C VAL A 283 5.29 14.06 24.54
N PRO A 284 5.15 13.65 23.25
CA PRO A 284 5.46 14.48 22.09
C PRO A 284 4.27 15.29 21.59
N VAL A 285 3.90 16.36 22.31
CA VAL A 285 2.81 17.27 21.90
C VAL A 285 3.03 17.85 20.49
N GLN A 286 4.28 18.17 20.13
CA GLN A 286 4.61 18.71 18.80
C GLN A 286 4.32 17.73 17.65
N ARG A 287 4.42 16.41 17.87
CA ARG A 287 4.16 15.42 16.80
C ARG A 287 2.66 15.25 16.53
N TRP A 288 1.80 15.57 17.49
CA TRP A 288 0.35 15.59 17.28
C TRP A 288 -0.07 16.76 16.39
N ASP A 289 0.56 17.92 16.52
CA ASP A 289 0.33 19.05 15.63
C ASP A 289 0.73 18.70 14.19
N GLU A 290 1.90 18.07 14.01
CA GLU A 290 2.38 17.58 12.71
C GLU A 290 1.45 16.51 12.12
N ALA A 291 1.02 15.52 12.92
CA ALA A 291 0.12 14.47 12.49
C ALA A 291 -1.26 15.02 12.10
N SER A 292 -1.76 16.02 12.82
CA SER A 292 -3.02 16.69 12.49
C SER A 292 -2.94 17.40 11.15
N ILE A 293 -1.84 18.10 10.86
CA ILE A 293 -1.60 18.73 9.55
C ILE A 293 -1.55 17.69 8.42
N VAL A 294 -0.90 16.55 8.64
CA VAL A 294 -0.83 15.46 7.65
C VAL A 294 -2.22 14.90 7.38
N LEU A 295 -3.03 14.66 8.43
CA LEU A 295 -4.39 14.17 8.31
C LEU A 295 -5.31 15.20 7.63
N ASP A 296 -5.20 16.48 7.97
CA ASP A 296 -5.96 17.57 7.33
C ASP A 296 -5.70 17.62 5.83
N ARG A 297 -4.44 17.50 5.41
CA ARG A 297 -4.08 17.44 3.98
C ARG A 297 -4.57 16.16 3.33
N LEU A 298 -4.45 15.03 4.01
CA LEU A 298 -4.92 13.73 3.51
C LEU A 298 -6.41 13.77 3.20
N PHE A 299 -7.24 14.31 4.09
CA PHE A 299 -8.67 14.37 3.85
C PHE A 299 -9.03 15.45 2.82
N ASN A 300 -8.39 16.63 2.84
CA ASN A 300 -8.69 17.67 1.86
C ASN A 300 -8.26 17.32 0.42
N GLU A 301 -7.14 16.62 0.25
CA GLU A 301 -6.55 16.36 -1.08
C GLU A 301 -6.59 14.89 -1.50
N ARG A 302 -7.07 13.99 -0.64
CA ARG A 302 -7.07 12.51 -0.78
C ARG A 302 -5.69 11.85 -0.83
N SER A 303 -4.66 12.61 -1.16
CA SER A 303 -3.27 12.20 -1.07
C SER A 303 -2.47 13.20 -0.27
N VAL A 304 -1.53 12.73 0.53
CA VAL A 304 -0.51 13.55 1.19
C VAL A 304 0.86 12.94 0.94
N VAL A 305 1.82 13.79 0.62
CA VAL A 305 3.21 13.39 0.39
C VAL A 305 4.05 13.93 1.54
N VAL A 306 4.57 13.06 2.38
CA VAL A 306 5.40 13.39 3.53
C VAL A 306 6.87 13.21 3.14
N ALA A 307 7.59 14.31 2.99
CA ALA A 307 9.02 14.31 2.69
C ALA A 307 9.80 14.88 3.88
N GLY A 308 10.94 14.30 4.21
CA GLY A 308 11.76 14.81 5.32
C GLY A 308 13.17 14.23 5.28
N GLU A 309 14.07 14.87 6.01
CA GLU A 309 15.48 14.47 6.10
C GLU A 309 15.62 13.10 6.79
N VAL A 310 16.81 12.50 6.65
CA VAL A 310 17.17 11.29 7.40
C VAL A 310 17.01 11.58 8.89
N SER A 311 16.43 10.66 9.65
CA SER A 311 16.12 10.81 11.10
C SER A 311 15.04 11.82 11.50
N ALA A 312 14.32 12.44 10.55
CA ALA A 312 13.21 13.35 10.87
C ALA A 312 12.02 12.70 11.62
N GLY A 313 12.01 11.38 11.83
CA GLY A 313 10.97 10.66 12.55
C GLY A 313 9.71 10.34 11.72
N LYS A 314 9.84 10.30 10.38
CA LYS A 314 8.72 10.08 9.44
C LYS A 314 7.94 8.79 9.72
N THR A 315 8.62 7.64 9.77
CA THR A 315 8.00 6.34 10.08
C THR A 315 7.34 6.35 11.46
N THR A 316 7.94 7.02 12.45
CA THR A 316 7.35 7.17 13.78
C THR A 316 6.07 7.99 13.75
N LEU A 317 6.06 9.13 13.04
CA LEU A 317 4.86 9.95 12.83
C LEU A 317 3.73 9.11 12.22
N LEU A 318 4.04 8.34 11.17
CA LEU A 318 3.05 7.54 10.48
C LEU A 318 2.53 6.38 11.32
N THR A 319 3.41 5.61 11.96
CA THR A 319 3.05 4.37 12.65
C THR A 319 2.42 4.60 14.03
N TYR A 320 2.84 5.64 14.76
CA TYR A 320 2.36 5.90 16.13
C TYR A 320 1.31 7.02 16.22
N PHE A 321 1.25 7.93 15.25
CA PHE A 321 0.30 9.05 15.30
C PHE A 321 -0.75 8.97 14.21
N VAL A 322 -0.39 8.72 12.95
CA VAL A 322 -1.38 8.70 11.85
C VAL A 322 -2.15 7.37 11.79
N LEU A 323 -1.44 6.25 11.76
CA LEU A 323 -2.01 4.91 11.59
C LEU A 323 -3.02 4.51 12.70
N PRO A 324 -2.79 4.80 13.99
CA PRO A 324 -3.76 4.46 15.03
C PRO A 324 -5.06 5.25 14.92
N GLN A 325 -5.00 6.51 14.45
CA GLN A 325 -6.20 7.32 14.26
C GLN A 325 -7.07 6.73 13.16
N LEU A 326 -6.45 6.37 12.03
CA LEU A 326 -7.16 5.79 10.90
C LEU A 326 -7.69 4.38 11.23
N THR A 327 -6.89 3.51 11.85
CA THR A 327 -7.29 2.12 12.15
C THR A 327 -8.35 2.00 13.23
N THR A 328 -8.46 2.98 14.14
CA THR A 328 -9.52 3.03 15.16
C THR A 328 -10.88 3.39 14.54
N VAL A 329 -10.88 4.19 13.48
CA VAL A 329 -12.09 4.73 12.85
C VAL A 329 -12.52 3.91 11.62
N HIS A 330 -11.57 3.37 10.86
CA HIS A 330 -11.81 2.72 9.56
C HIS A 330 -11.24 1.30 9.50
N GLU A 331 -11.98 0.39 8.87
CA GLU A 331 -11.60 -1.03 8.73
C GLU A 331 -10.50 -1.24 7.66
N ASN A 332 -10.58 -0.51 6.55
CA ASN A 332 -9.73 -0.66 5.37
C ASN A 332 -8.49 0.24 5.40
N VAL A 333 -7.66 0.10 6.43
CA VAL A 333 -6.40 0.87 6.57
C VAL A 333 -5.18 -0.03 6.43
N TYR A 334 -4.39 0.20 5.40
CA TYR A 334 -3.26 -0.63 5.03
C TYR A 334 -1.96 0.17 5.15
N TYR A 335 -1.01 -0.35 5.93
CA TYR A 335 0.35 0.17 6.01
C TYR A 335 1.28 -0.76 5.25
N CYS A 336 2.05 -0.21 4.33
CA CYS A 336 3.07 -0.90 3.57
C CYS A 336 4.34 -0.07 3.63
N GLU A 337 5.39 -0.64 4.20
CA GLU A 337 6.73 -0.12 3.95
C GLU A 337 7.20 -0.67 2.60
N LEU A 338 7.89 0.13 1.79
CA LEU A 338 8.36 -0.30 0.48
C LEU A 338 9.52 -1.26 0.63
N TRP A 339 9.39 -2.39 -0.05
CA TRP A 339 10.38 -3.45 -0.20
C TRP A 339 10.41 -3.91 -1.65
N SER A 340 11.03 -5.04 -1.94
CA SER A 340 11.22 -5.53 -3.32
C SER A 340 9.91 -5.82 -4.06
N GLN A 341 8.84 -6.23 -3.36
CA GLN A 341 7.56 -6.64 -3.97
C GLN A 341 6.34 -6.02 -3.25
N PRO A 342 6.17 -4.69 -3.25
CA PRO A 342 5.15 -4.00 -2.44
C PRO A 342 3.72 -4.32 -2.86
N THR A 343 3.49 -4.57 -4.17
CA THR A 343 2.14 -4.90 -4.66
C THR A 343 1.68 -6.28 -4.19
N LYS A 344 2.63 -7.20 -4.02
CA LYS A 344 2.35 -8.53 -3.47
C LYS A 344 2.15 -8.45 -1.95
N GLU A 345 2.99 -7.70 -1.24
CA GLU A 345 2.83 -7.49 0.21
C GLU A 345 1.47 -6.87 0.57
N LEU A 346 1.06 -5.82 -0.15
CA LEU A 346 -0.27 -5.22 0.04
C LEU A 346 -1.39 -6.24 -0.18
N ARG A 347 -1.26 -7.08 -1.22
CA ARG A 347 -2.23 -8.12 -1.55
C ARG A 347 -2.36 -9.14 -0.41
N ASP A 348 -1.24 -9.61 0.12
CA ASP A 348 -1.19 -10.57 1.22
C ASP A 348 -1.79 -10.00 2.52
N VAL A 349 -1.45 -8.75 2.85
CA VAL A 349 -2.00 -8.06 4.03
C VAL A 349 -3.52 -7.93 3.91
N ILE A 350 -4.03 -7.54 2.75
CA ILE A 350 -5.47 -7.47 2.49
C ILE A 350 -6.10 -8.86 2.59
N GLY A 351 -5.48 -9.86 1.96
CA GLY A 351 -5.92 -11.25 1.94
C GLY A 351 -6.07 -11.87 3.33
N LYS A 352 -5.04 -11.70 4.17
CA LYS A 352 -5.05 -12.15 5.58
C LYS A 352 -6.13 -11.44 6.39
N ARG A 353 -6.24 -10.12 6.27
CA ARG A 353 -7.22 -9.33 7.04
C ARG A 353 -8.66 -9.72 6.70
N HIS A 354 -8.97 -9.91 5.42
CA HIS A 354 -10.33 -10.23 4.95
C HIS A 354 -10.61 -11.73 4.81
N ARG A 355 -9.66 -12.61 5.17
CA ARG A 355 -9.75 -14.08 5.07
C ARG A 355 -10.19 -14.56 3.69
N ILE A 356 -9.64 -13.96 2.64
CA ILE A 356 -10.01 -14.29 1.25
C ILE A 356 -9.27 -15.58 0.84
N PRO A 357 -9.97 -16.64 0.38
CA PRO A 357 -9.31 -17.82 -0.15
C PRO A 357 -8.73 -17.52 -1.54
N ARG A 358 -7.46 -17.92 -1.77
CA ARG A 358 -6.71 -17.76 -3.05
C ARG A 358 -6.55 -16.32 -3.52
N VAL A 359 -5.79 -15.55 -2.73
CA VAL A 359 -5.45 -14.15 -3.01
C VAL A 359 -4.53 -14.02 -4.23
N ASP A 360 -3.74 -15.06 -4.53
CA ASP A 360 -2.77 -15.08 -5.65
C ASP A 360 -3.42 -14.93 -7.03
N ASP A 361 -4.66 -15.40 -7.18
CA ASP A 361 -5.40 -15.39 -8.45
C ASP A 361 -6.02 -14.02 -8.79
N LEU A 362 -6.01 -13.07 -7.85
CA LEU A 362 -6.65 -11.76 -7.98
C LEU A 362 -5.62 -10.64 -8.14
N ASP A 363 -5.83 -9.77 -9.14
CA ASP A 363 -5.08 -8.52 -9.25
C ASP A 363 -5.41 -7.58 -8.07
N ILE A 364 -4.38 -6.86 -7.57
CA ILE A 364 -4.51 -5.93 -6.44
C ILE A 364 -5.56 -4.85 -6.72
N THR A 365 -5.69 -4.42 -7.98
CA THR A 365 -6.69 -3.45 -8.42
C THR A 365 -8.12 -4.00 -8.24
N SER A 366 -8.36 -5.23 -8.69
CA SER A 366 -9.67 -5.90 -8.58
C SER A 366 -10.06 -6.17 -7.13
N LEU A 367 -9.07 -6.53 -6.31
CA LEU A 367 -9.21 -6.69 -4.87
C LEU A 367 -9.64 -5.38 -4.20
N CYS A 368 -8.94 -4.28 -4.49
CA CYS A 368 -9.22 -2.97 -3.91
C CYS A 368 -10.56 -2.39 -4.38
N LYS A 369 -10.99 -2.63 -5.63
CA LYS A 369 -12.34 -2.27 -6.09
C LYS A 369 -13.44 -2.93 -5.26
N THR A 370 -13.23 -4.17 -4.84
CA THR A 370 -14.20 -4.87 -3.99
C THR A 370 -14.23 -4.27 -2.59
N LEU A 371 -13.09 -3.81 -2.07
CA LEU A 371 -12.99 -3.15 -0.78
C LEU A 371 -13.58 -1.73 -0.79
N LEU A 372 -13.37 -0.96 -1.86
CA LEU A 372 -13.96 0.37 -2.03
C LEU A 372 -15.49 0.33 -2.00
N LYS A 373 -16.11 -0.77 -2.45
CA LYS A 373 -17.56 -0.98 -2.31
C LYS A 373 -18.03 -1.14 -0.86
N LYS A 374 -17.13 -1.51 0.06
CA LYS A 374 -17.43 -1.69 1.49
C LYS A 374 -17.15 -0.43 2.32
N GLY A 375 -16.30 0.48 1.84
CA GLY A 375 -15.92 1.72 2.53
C GLY A 375 -14.59 2.31 2.03
N PRO A 376 -14.16 3.48 2.55
CA PRO A 376 -12.95 4.15 2.13
C PRO A 376 -11.72 3.31 2.43
N CYS A 377 -10.74 3.32 1.52
CA CYS A 377 -9.50 2.59 1.63
C CYS A 377 -8.33 3.55 1.84
N PHE A 378 -7.57 3.35 2.90
CA PHE A 378 -6.39 4.16 3.23
C PHE A 378 -5.12 3.33 3.00
N PHE A 379 -4.20 3.86 2.19
CA PHE A 379 -2.91 3.24 1.90
C PHE A 379 -1.79 4.16 2.39
N ILE A 380 -1.07 3.70 3.40
CA ILE A 380 0.13 4.37 3.91
C ILE A 380 1.34 3.64 3.34
N ILE A 381 2.04 4.29 2.41
CA ILE A 381 3.21 3.76 1.72
C ILE A 381 4.45 4.50 2.21
N ASP A 382 5.32 3.81 2.95
CA ASP A 382 6.55 4.36 3.54
C ASP A 382 7.80 3.90 2.77
N GLY A 383 8.88 4.68 2.79
CA GLY A 383 10.16 4.32 2.17
C GLY A 383 10.25 4.47 0.65
N LEU A 384 9.62 5.49 0.06
CA LEU A 384 9.58 5.72 -1.38
C LEU A 384 10.94 5.92 -2.06
N GLU A 385 11.97 6.32 -1.31
CA GLU A 385 13.35 6.40 -1.82
C GLU A 385 13.84 5.06 -2.40
N LYS A 386 13.25 3.94 -1.99
CA LYS A 386 13.61 2.59 -2.45
C LYS A 386 13.11 2.27 -3.87
N ILE A 387 12.21 3.09 -4.44
CA ILE A 387 11.58 2.80 -5.75
C ILE A 387 12.59 2.74 -6.91
N VAL A 388 13.71 3.47 -6.79
CA VAL A 388 14.78 3.53 -7.80
C VAL A 388 15.48 2.17 -7.97
N PHE A 389 15.50 1.36 -6.91
CA PHE A 389 16.21 0.09 -6.84
C PHE A 389 15.30 -1.13 -7.03
N MET A 390 14.02 -0.90 -7.31
CA MET A 390 13.03 -1.96 -7.53
C MET A 390 13.14 -2.54 -8.93
N GLU A 391 12.86 -3.83 -9.06
CA GLU A 391 12.72 -4.47 -10.36
C GLU A 391 11.69 -3.72 -11.22
N GLN A 392 12.01 -3.49 -12.49
CA GLN A 392 11.18 -2.67 -13.39
C GLN A 392 9.73 -3.17 -13.44
N GLY A 393 9.50 -4.49 -13.47
CA GLY A 393 8.17 -5.08 -13.51
C GLY A 393 7.33 -4.77 -12.28
N GLU A 394 7.90 -4.87 -11.07
CA GLU A 394 7.18 -4.54 -9.82
C GLU A 394 6.96 -3.04 -9.66
N ARG A 395 7.94 -2.22 -10.05
CA ARG A 395 7.81 -0.77 -10.06
C ARG A 395 6.63 -0.33 -10.92
N GLU A 396 6.52 -0.86 -12.14
CA GLU A 396 5.41 -0.55 -13.05
C GLU A 396 4.05 -0.98 -12.49
N LYS A 397 3.97 -2.12 -11.81
CA LYS A 397 2.73 -2.56 -11.14
C LYS A 397 2.32 -1.61 -10.02
N LEU A 398 3.26 -1.19 -9.17
CA LEU A 398 2.98 -0.27 -8.06
C LEU A 398 2.48 1.08 -8.59
N VAL A 399 3.14 1.62 -9.61
CA VAL A 399 2.79 2.91 -10.20
C VAL A 399 1.39 2.86 -10.81
N ARG A 400 1.11 1.83 -11.63
CA ARG A 400 -0.23 1.63 -12.20
C ARG A 400 -1.29 1.48 -11.12
N PHE A 401 -0.99 0.77 -10.03
CA PHE A 401 -1.91 0.63 -8.90
C PHE A 401 -2.21 1.98 -8.25
N VAL A 402 -1.18 2.77 -7.91
CA VAL A 402 -1.38 4.09 -7.27
C VAL A 402 -2.12 5.04 -8.21
N GLU A 403 -1.71 5.16 -9.48
CA GLU A 403 -2.37 6.01 -10.46
C GLU A 403 -3.83 5.63 -10.68
N PHE A 404 -4.12 4.33 -10.77
CA PHE A 404 -5.48 3.82 -10.90
C PHE A 404 -6.33 4.20 -9.67
N MET A 405 -5.81 3.95 -8.48
CA MET A 405 -6.57 4.17 -7.24
C MET A 405 -6.74 5.66 -6.91
N LEU A 406 -5.80 6.54 -7.29
CA LEU A 406 -5.98 8.00 -7.15
C LEU A 406 -7.18 8.51 -7.97
N GLY A 407 -7.53 7.84 -9.06
CA GLY A 407 -8.72 8.13 -9.86
C GLY A 407 -10.03 7.63 -9.23
N GLU A 408 -9.96 6.74 -8.24
CA GLU A 408 -11.13 6.13 -7.60
C GLU A 408 -11.55 6.93 -6.34
N PRO A 409 -12.82 7.32 -6.22
CA PRO A 409 -13.31 8.05 -5.06
C PRO A 409 -13.34 7.16 -3.83
N GLY A 410 -12.87 7.69 -2.69
CA GLY A 410 -12.75 6.94 -1.43
C GLY A 410 -11.42 6.21 -1.24
N ALA A 411 -10.47 6.36 -2.18
CA ALA A 411 -9.09 5.93 -1.98
C ALA A 411 -8.24 7.08 -1.45
N TYR A 412 -7.52 6.83 -0.35
CA TYR A 412 -6.67 7.80 0.33
C TYR A 412 -5.23 7.30 0.38
N PHE A 413 -4.26 8.16 0.08
CA PHE A 413 -2.84 7.81 0.04
C PHE A 413 -1.99 8.70 0.95
N VAL A 414 -1.19 8.07 1.81
CA VAL A 414 -0.09 8.72 2.51
C VAL A 414 1.21 8.18 1.95
N LEU A 415 1.91 8.99 1.17
CA LEU A 415 3.17 8.64 0.54
C LEU A 415 4.32 9.25 1.33
N CYS A 416 5.29 8.45 1.75
CA CYS A 416 6.41 8.92 2.56
C CYS A 416 7.76 8.51 1.98
N GLY A 417 8.68 9.47 1.93
CA GLY A 417 10.03 9.26 1.40
C GLY A 417 11.05 10.29 1.86
N GLU A 418 12.29 10.11 1.43
CA GLU A 418 13.38 11.04 1.75
C GLU A 418 13.33 12.32 0.90
N LYS A 419 13.64 13.44 1.54
CA LYS A 419 13.66 14.77 0.91
C LYS A 419 14.78 14.90 -0.14
N GLU A 420 15.93 14.29 0.11
CA GLU A 420 17.11 14.41 -0.79
C GLU A 420 16.83 13.79 -2.17
N THR A 421 16.22 12.62 -2.19
CA THR A 421 15.84 11.90 -3.41
C THR A 421 14.41 12.21 -3.85
N PHE A 422 13.78 13.26 -3.32
CA PHE A 422 12.36 13.56 -3.51
C PHE A 422 11.93 13.50 -4.98
N PHE A 423 12.67 14.19 -5.85
CA PHE A 423 12.34 14.25 -7.27
C PHE A 423 12.50 12.91 -7.99
N ASP A 424 13.40 12.03 -7.51
CA ASP A 424 13.66 10.75 -8.15
C ASP A 424 12.51 9.77 -7.93
N TRP A 425 11.96 9.71 -6.72
CA TRP A 425 10.84 8.83 -6.43
C TRP A 425 9.47 9.47 -6.69
N TYR A 426 9.32 10.79 -6.55
CA TYR A 426 8.04 11.47 -6.80
C TYR A 426 7.67 11.52 -8.28
N ARG A 427 8.66 11.69 -9.17
CA ARG A 427 8.44 11.79 -10.64
C ARG A 427 7.75 10.56 -11.23
N VAL A 428 7.84 9.43 -10.55
CA VAL A 428 7.24 8.17 -11.00
C VAL A 428 5.70 8.21 -10.91
N PHE A 429 5.12 9.01 -10.02
CA PHE A 429 3.68 9.09 -9.82
C PHE A 429 3.09 10.30 -10.56
N GLN A 430 2.43 10.06 -11.69
CA GLN A 430 1.77 11.13 -12.45
C GLN A 430 0.36 11.40 -11.90
N GLY A 431 -0.01 12.67 -11.72
CA GLY A 431 -1.37 13.06 -11.30
C GLY A 431 -1.54 13.53 -9.85
N MET A 432 -0.49 13.48 -9.02
CA MET A 432 -0.52 14.07 -7.68
C MET A 432 -0.31 15.58 -7.67
N GLN A 433 -1.05 16.30 -6.84
CA GLN A 433 -0.93 17.75 -6.68
C GLN A 433 0.21 18.11 -5.74
N ILE A 434 1.01 19.12 -6.08
CA ILE A 434 2.14 19.59 -5.27
C ILE A 434 1.67 20.20 -3.93
N SER A 435 0.42 20.65 -3.84
CA SER A 435 -0.23 21.13 -2.60
C SER A 435 -0.21 20.08 -1.47
N SER A 436 -0.19 18.80 -1.85
CA SER A 436 -0.20 17.66 -0.92
C SER A 436 1.14 17.46 -0.20
N LEU A 437 2.19 18.19 -0.58
CA LEU A 437 3.54 18.02 -0.03
C LEU A 437 3.68 18.65 1.35
N TYR A 438 3.86 17.80 2.36
CA TYR A 438 4.23 18.18 3.71
C TYR A 438 5.71 17.86 3.97
N GLU A 439 6.49 18.90 4.27
CA GLU A 439 7.89 18.75 4.66
C GLU A 439 7.99 18.57 6.18
N LEU A 440 8.42 17.39 6.60
CA LEU A 440 8.72 17.09 7.98
C LEU A 440 10.14 17.55 8.32
N LYS A 441 10.24 18.55 9.20
CA LYS A 441 11.52 19.06 9.68
C LYS A 441 12.09 18.17 10.78
N ALA A 442 13.41 18.07 10.84
CA ALA A 442 14.09 17.46 11.98
C ALA A 442 13.79 18.27 13.25
N PHE A 443 13.76 17.58 14.39
CA PHE A 443 13.43 18.17 15.68
C PHE A 443 14.49 19.21 16.08
N GLU A 444 14.13 20.50 16.09
CA GLU A 444 14.95 21.54 16.73
C GLU A 444 14.72 21.46 18.25
N GLN A 445 15.72 21.03 19.02
CA GLN A 445 15.74 21.15 20.47
C GLN A 445 15.69 22.64 20.86
N ARG A 446 14.50 23.21 20.98
CA ARG A 446 14.33 24.44 21.76
C ARG A 446 14.33 24.03 23.22
N SER A 447 15.50 24.11 23.83
CA SER A 447 15.65 24.11 25.29
C SER A 447 14.59 25.04 25.90
N TYR A 448 13.62 24.45 26.61
CA TYR A 448 12.64 25.19 27.40
C TYR A 448 13.37 25.83 28.59
N GLY A 449 13.99 26.98 28.32
CA GLY A 449 14.65 27.81 29.30
C GLY A 449 13.95 29.16 29.44
N ARG A 450 13.24 29.33 30.56
CA ARG A 450 12.77 30.60 31.16
C ARG A 450 11.83 31.49 30.35
N ARG A 451 10.71 31.82 31.02
CA ARG A 451 9.87 33.01 30.79
C ARG A 451 10.70 34.21 30.31
N GLN A 452 10.43 34.70 29.10
CA GLN A 452 10.91 36.00 28.64
C GLN A 452 10.05 37.10 29.27
N ALA A 453 10.67 37.91 30.12
CA ALA A 453 10.26 39.29 30.30
C ALA A 453 11.04 40.15 29.29
N ASN A 454 10.27 40.94 28.53
CA ASN A 454 10.64 42.18 27.85
C ASN A 454 11.63 42.14 26.66
N GLN A 455 11.08 42.39 25.47
CA GLN A 455 11.71 43.15 24.36
C GLN A 455 11.86 44.65 24.73
N PRO A 456 12.56 45.54 23.97
CA PRO A 456 12.95 45.43 22.55
C PRO A 456 14.33 46.03 22.09
N ARG A 457 14.71 45.66 20.85
CA ARG A 457 15.24 46.49 19.71
C ARG A 457 16.73 46.91 19.56
N ILE A 458 17.35 46.45 18.46
CA ILE A 458 17.95 47.19 17.28
C ILE A 458 19.26 46.57 16.74
N GLU A 459 19.20 46.23 15.44
CA GLU A 459 20.19 46.22 14.33
C GLU A 459 21.70 46.11 14.63
N ASP A 460 22.40 45.13 14.02
CA ASP A 460 23.22 45.32 12.81
C ASP A 460 23.99 44.05 12.40
N HIS A 461 24.18 43.87 11.09
CA HIS A 461 24.89 42.77 10.43
C HIS A 461 26.40 42.75 10.70
N VAL A 462 26.98 41.59 11.07
CA VAL A 462 28.30 41.12 10.57
C VAL A 462 28.36 39.59 10.56
N HIS A 463 28.88 39.07 9.45
CA HIS A 463 29.21 37.68 9.16
C HIS A 463 29.88 36.89 10.30
N ALA A 464 29.36 35.69 10.57
CA ALA A 464 30.14 34.54 11.01
C ALA A 464 29.42 33.25 10.61
N LEU A 465 30.06 32.43 9.77
CA LEU A 465 29.71 31.02 9.64
C LEU A 465 29.91 30.36 11.00
N PRO A 466 28.98 29.53 11.51
CA PRO A 466 29.34 28.50 12.47
C PRO A 466 29.75 27.25 11.68
N LEU A 467 31.06 27.04 11.63
CA LEU A 467 31.64 25.71 11.53
C LEU A 467 30.96 24.80 12.57
N GLY A 468 30.69 23.57 12.13
CA GLY A 468 30.00 22.56 12.92
C GLY A 468 30.75 22.21 14.20
N GLU A 469 29.97 21.83 15.22
CA GLU A 469 30.36 21.00 16.36
C GLU A 469 29.14 20.80 17.26
N ASP A 470 28.14 20.03 16.80
CA ASP A 470 27.03 19.53 17.65
C ASP A 470 26.76 18.04 17.35
N CYS A 471 27.83 17.26 17.13
CA CYS A 471 27.78 15.83 16.79
C CYS A 471 28.48 14.84 17.76
N PRO A 472 29.32 15.21 18.78
CA PRO A 472 30.02 14.19 19.56
C PRO A 472 29.15 13.39 20.55
N GLN A 473 28.08 13.98 21.10
CA GLN A 473 27.31 13.38 22.21
C GLN A 473 26.30 12.31 21.74
N ARG A 474 25.67 12.49 20.58
CA ARG A 474 24.68 11.54 20.04
C ARG A 474 25.29 10.19 19.67
N ALA A 475 26.47 10.19 19.04
CA ALA A 475 27.15 8.97 18.62
C ALA A 475 27.63 8.13 19.82
N THR A 476 28.10 8.79 20.90
CA THR A 476 28.62 8.09 22.09
C THR A 476 27.53 7.41 22.90
N GLU A 477 26.32 7.95 22.94
CA GLU A 477 25.18 7.35 23.66
C GLU A 477 24.58 6.15 22.91
N THR A 478 24.44 6.23 21.58
CA THR A 478 24.00 5.09 20.74
C THR A 478 25.01 3.95 20.74
N ASP A 479 26.30 4.24 20.75
CA ASP A 479 27.35 3.23 20.85
C ASP A 479 27.29 2.48 22.18
N ASN A 480 27.03 3.19 23.29
CA ASN A 480 26.88 2.58 24.61
C ASN A 480 25.64 1.67 24.65
N PHE A 481 24.51 2.12 24.11
CA PHE A 481 23.31 1.29 23.99
C PHE A 481 23.58 0.00 23.20
N VAL A 482 24.23 0.09 22.03
CA VAL A 482 24.54 -1.09 21.22
C VAL A 482 25.50 -2.03 21.96
N ARG A 483 26.50 -1.50 22.69
CA ARG A 483 27.39 -2.31 23.52
C ARG A 483 26.63 -3.06 24.61
N GLU A 484 25.74 -2.38 25.33
CA GLU A 484 24.88 -3.03 26.35
C GLU A 484 23.93 -4.05 25.73
N ALA A 485 23.31 -3.71 24.60
CA ALA A 485 22.42 -4.59 23.86
C ALA A 485 23.13 -5.81 23.25
N LEU A 486 24.46 -5.80 23.09
CA LEU A 486 25.22 -6.95 22.64
C LEU A 486 25.87 -7.74 23.79
N GLN A 487 25.88 -7.22 25.02
CA GLN A 487 26.46 -7.90 26.18
C GLN A 487 25.73 -9.22 26.51
N GLY A 488 26.48 -10.30 26.66
CA GLY A 488 25.95 -11.62 27.04
C GLY A 488 25.32 -12.42 25.89
N ILE A 489 25.44 -11.97 24.64
CA ILE A 489 25.21 -12.83 23.47
C ILE A 489 26.50 -13.64 23.24
N GLU A 490 26.38 -14.96 23.07
CA GLU A 490 27.52 -15.81 22.73
C GLU A 490 28.09 -15.44 21.36
N ASP A 491 29.23 -14.74 21.34
CA ASP A 491 29.90 -14.32 20.12
C ASP A 491 31.11 -15.23 19.82
N ASN A 492 30.90 -16.20 18.93
CA ASN A 492 31.97 -17.01 18.35
C ASN A 492 32.43 -16.47 16.97
N GLY A 493 32.07 -15.22 16.61
CA GLY A 493 32.27 -14.63 15.28
C GLY A 493 31.03 -14.69 14.37
N ASP A 494 30.08 -15.57 14.69
CA ASP A 494 28.80 -15.73 13.97
C ASP A 494 27.93 -14.47 14.04
N LEU A 495 27.95 -13.77 15.19
CA LEU A 495 27.16 -12.56 15.40
C LEU A 495 27.56 -11.45 14.42
N ALA A 496 28.87 -11.19 14.31
CA ALA A 496 29.40 -10.21 13.36
C ALA A 496 29.14 -10.64 11.91
N LEU A 497 29.20 -11.94 11.60
CA LEU A 497 28.92 -12.47 10.27
C LEU A 497 27.44 -12.31 9.88
N ILE A 498 26.49 -12.58 10.80
CA ILE A 498 25.05 -12.32 10.59
C ILE A 498 24.80 -10.82 10.44
N MET A 499 25.37 -9.99 11.32
CA MET A 499 25.16 -8.54 11.25
C MET A 499 25.77 -7.91 9.98
N SER A 500 26.80 -8.53 9.39
CA SER A 500 27.33 -8.12 8.09
C SER A 500 26.29 -8.22 6.96
N VAL A 501 25.29 -9.09 7.08
CA VAL A 501 24.18 -9.22 6.11
C VAL A 501 23.27 -7.99 6.18
N PHE A 502 22.95 -7.53 7.38
CA PHE A 502 22.00 -6.43 7.61
C PHE A 502 22.62 -5.04 7.48
N VAL A 503 23.92 -4.90 7.77
CA VAL A 503 24.61 -3.61 7.82
C VAL A 503 25.60 -3.52 6.66
N ASP A 504 25.33 -2.61 5.72
CA ASP A 504 26.23 -2.30 4.62
C ASP A 504 26.98 -0.99 4.85
N ALA A 505 28.18 -0.79 4.31
CA ALA A 505 28.83 0.52 4.32
C ALA A 505 28.27 1.41 3.21
N ALA A 506 27.95 0.81 2.04
CA ALA A 506 27.62 1.55 0.83
C ALA A 506 26.12 1.56 0.45
N GLY A 507 25.32 0.56 0.85
CA GLY A 507 23.92 0.46 0.45
C GLY A 507 23.00 1.43 1.23
N PRO A 508 22.36 2.44 0.63
CA PRO A 508 21.55 3.42 1.37
C PRO A 508 20.28 2.82 2.01
N ILE A 509 19.93 1.58 1.67
CA ILE A 509 18.62 0.98 1.94
C ILE A 509 18.76 -0.24 2.84
N ILE A 510 17.98 -0.27 3.91
CA ILE A 510 17.77 -1.49 4.73
C ILE A 510 17.08 -2.52 3.83
N LYS A 511 17.60 -3.75 3.83
CA LYS A 511 17.01 -4.93 3.17
C LYS A 511 16.41 -5.88 4.22
N ARG A 512 15.44 -6.69 3.77
CA ARG A 512 14.86 -7.80 4.54
C ARG A 512 15.54 -9.09 4.12
N TYR A 513 15.74 -9.98 5.08
CA TYR A 513 16.35 -11.29 4.87
C TYR A 513 15.56 -12.32 5.64
N ASP A 514 15.19 -13.42 5.01
CA ASP A 514 14.69 -14.59 5.73
C ASP A 514 15.86 -15.45 6.26
N VAL A 515 15.53 -16.55 6.95
CA VAL A 515 16.55 -17.45 7.52
C VAL A 515 17.39 -18.11 6.42
N ASP A 516 16.80 -18.40 5.26
CA ASP A 516 17.46 -19.05 4.13
C ASP A 516 18.39 -18.07 3.40
N ASP A 517 18.02 -16.80 3.31
CA ASP A 517 18.85 -15.71 2.80
C ASP A 517 20.07 -15.50 3.70
N ILE A 518 19.86 -15.43 5.03
CA ILE A 518 20.95 -15.29 6.01
C ILE A 518 21.86 -16.52 5.94
N HIS A 519 21.30 -17.72 5.83
CA HIS A 519 22.08 -18.94 5.65
C HIS A 519 22.89 -18.89 4.35
N SER A 520 22.28 -18.46 3.26
CA SER A 520 22.97 -18.33 1.97
C SER A 520 24.11 -17.33 2.03
N GLU A 521 23.96 -16.26 2.80
CA GLU A 521 25.02 -15.28 3.00
C GLU A 521 26.08 -15.72 4.01
N THR A 522 25.79 -16.56 4.99
CA THR A 522 26.71 -16.80 6.12
C THR A 522 27.22 -18.23 6.25
N ALA A 523 26.56 -19.19 5.59
CA ALA A 523 26.72 -20.63 5.78
C ALA A 523 26.49 -21.13 7.23
N ILE A 524 25.92 -20.30 8.10
CA ILE A 524 25.64 -20.65 9.50
C ILE A 524 24.40 -21.56 9.56
N PRO A 525 24.38 -22.65 10.34
CA PRO A 525 23.21 -23.52 10.46
C PRO A 525 21.94 -22.78 10.87
N HIS A 526 20.79 -23.14 10.28
CA HIS A 526 19.49 -22.52 10.54
C HIS A 526 19.14 -22.41 12.02
N GLU A 527 19.40 -23.45 12.83
CA GLU A 527 19.13 -23.45 14.28
C GLU A 527 19.87 -22.30 15.00
N ARG A 528 21.13 -22.05 14.63
CA ARG A 528 21.95 -21.00 15.23
C ARG A 528 21.53 -19.62 14.74
N ILE A 529 21.15 -19.49 13.46
CA ILE A 529 20.59 -18.24 12.91
C ILE A 529 19.32 -17.86 13.68
N VAL A 530 18.37 -18.79 13.82
CA VAL A 530 17.10 -18.54 14.52
C VAL A 530 17.35 -18.12 15.98
N SER A 531 18.28 -18.78 16.68
CA SER A 531 18.64 -18.42 18.05
C SER A 531 19.22 -17.00 18.17
N LEU A 532 20.17 -16.64 17.28
CA LEU A 532 20.83 -15.33 17.32
C LEU A 532 19.90 -14.21 16.87
N VAL A 533 19.15 -14.42 15.80
CA VAL A 533 18.19 -13.45 15.28
C VAL A 533 17.05 -13.21 16.26
N SER A 534 16.53 -14.25 16.93
CA SER A 534 15.54 -14.08 18.01
C SER A 534 16.10 -13.27 19.16
N SER A 535 17.35 -13.52 19.55
CA SER A 535 18.03 -12.74 20.62
C SER A 535 18.22 -11.27 20.22
N LEU A 536 18.56 -10.99 18.96
CA LEU A 536 18.70 -9.63 18.43
C LEU A 536 17.35 -8.91 18.30
N ARG A 537 16.29 -9.65 17.99
CA ARG A 537 14.91 -9.13 17.98
C ARG A 537 14.44 -8.76 19.37
N ASP A 538 14.65 -9.63 20.36
CA ASP A 538 14.23 -9.39 21.75
C ASP A 538 14.95 -8.19 22.39
N ARG A 539 16.09 -7.79 21.82
CA ARG A 539 16.87 -6.60 22.18
C ARG A 539 16.65 -5.40 21.25
N GLU A 540 15.64 -5.49 20.37
CA GLU A 540 15.21 -4.43 19.45
C GLU A 540 16.28 -3.95 18.44
N ILE A 541 17.29 -4.77 18.15
CA ILE A 541 18.28 -4.51 17.10
C ILE A 541 17.70 -4.88 15.72
N LEU A 542 17.01 -6.02 15.66
CA LEU A 542 16.31 -6.49 14.47
C LEU A 542 14.79 -6.39 14.66
N ARG A 543 14.09 -6.08 13.58
CA ARG A 543 12.64 -6.14 13.48
C ARG A 543 12.24 -7.37 12.68
N GLU A 544 11.33 -8.14 13.23
CA GLU A 544 10.69 -9.27 12.55
C GLU A 544 9.42 -8.80 11.85
N THR A 545 9.26 -9.21 10.60
CA THR A 545 8.10 -8.95 9.76
C THR A 545 7.74 -10.23 9.04
N GLU A 546 6.47 -10.63 9.12
CA GLU A 546 6.00 -11.83 8.44
C GLU A 546 5.58 -11.49 7.01
N CYS A 547 6.35 -11.98 6.03
CA CYS A 547 6.02 -11.88 4.60
C CYS A 547 5.76 -13.27 4.05
N GLN A 548 4.62 -13.50 3.39
CA GLN A 548 4.28 -14.79 2.75
C GLN A 548 4.26 -16.01 3.70
N GLY A 549 4.05 -15.80 5.01
CA GLY A 549 4.12 -16.89 6.01
C GLY A 549 5.54 -17.24 6.46
N VAL A 550 6.54 -16.54 5.94
CA VAL A 550 7.95 -16.63 6.32
C VAL A 550 8.32 -15.42 7.17
N SER A 551 9.12 -15.65 8.22
CA SER A 551 9.60 -14.59 9.10
C SER A 551 10.83 -13.95 8.48
N CYS A 552 10.68 -12.71 8.02
CA CYS A 552 11.77 -11.91 7.48
C CYS A 552 12.26 -10.91 8.52
N PHE A 553 13.56 -10.74 8.61
CA PHE A 553 14.21 -9.85 9.55
C PHE A 553 14.83 -8.66 8.82
N ALA A 554 14.83 -7.50 9.47
CA ALA A 554 15.49 -6.30 8.99
C ALA A 554 16.07 -5.53 10.17
N LEU A 555 16.99 -4.60 9.91
CA LEU A 555 17.48 -3.70 10.94
C LEU A 555 16.33 -2.84 11.49
N ALA A 556 16.18 -2.77 12.82
CA ALA A 556 15.06 -2.07 13.43
C ALA A 556 15.09 -0.56 13.19
N ASN A 557 16.29 0.03 13.13
CA ASN A 557 16.49 1.46 12.92
C ASN A 557 17.77 1.73 12.09
N ARG A 558 17.69 2.63 11.09
CA ARG A 558 18.84 3.05 10.26
C ARG A 558 19.98 3.63 11.10
N VAL A 559 19.67 4.26 12.24
CA VAL A 559 20.66 4.87 13.14
C VAL A 559 21.60 3.83 13.76
N LEU A 560 21.18 2.56 13.87
CA LEU A 560 22.02 1.48 14.40
C LEU A 560 23.17 1.09 13.46
N ARG A 561 23.10 1.49 12.19
CA ARG A 561 24.03 1.05 11.14
C ARG A 561 25.48 1.44 11.43
N GLU A 562 25.75 2.71 11.70
CA GLU A 562 27.10 3.21 11.99
C GLU A 562 27.68 2.63 13.30
N PRO A 563 26.95 2.66 14.44
CA PRO A 563 27.38 1.99 15.67
C PRO A 563 27.70 0.50 15.48
N LEU A 564 26.82 -0.25 14.83
CA LEU A 564 27.04 -1.68 14.58
C LEU A 564 28.24 -1.93 13.67
N TRP A 565 28.44 -1.08 12.66
CA TRP A 565 29.59 -1.16 11.76
C TRP A 565 30.91 -1.00 12.53
N HIS A 566 31.00 0.01 13.39
CA HIS A 566 32.20 0.28 14.17
C HIS A 566 32.42 -0.72 15.31
N ILE A 567 31.37 -1.09 16.04
CA ILE A 567 31.46 -1.97 17.22
C ILE A 567 31.78 -3.42 16.83
N LEU A 568 31.21 -3.92 15.74
CA LEU A 568 31.42 -5.29 15.26
C LEU A 568 32.50 -5.42 14.19
N GLU A 569 33.21 -4.32 13.89
CA GLU A 569 34.27 -4.24 12.87
C GLU A 569 33.85 -4.84 11.52
N LEU A 570 32.66 -4.47 11.04
CA LEU A 570 32.03 -5.12 9.89
C LEU A 570 32.78 -4.87 8.57
N GLY A 571 33.71 -3.91 8.53
CA GLY A 571 34.59 -3.64 7.38
C GLY A 571 35.40 -4.86 6.92
N ARG A 572 35.68 -5.82 7.81
CA ARG A 572 36.37 -7.07 7.45
C ARG A 572 35.57 -8.00 6.51
N PHE A 573 34.28 -7.71 6.30
CA PHE A 573 33.38 -8.48 5.43
C PHE A 573 33.07 -7.77 4.11
N GLU A 574 33.67 -6.60 3.82
CA GLU A 574 33.43 -5.91 2.55
C GLU A 574 33.87 -6.74 1.33
N GLU A 575 35.00 -7.43 1.42
CA GLU A 575 35.50 -8.32 0.37
C GLU A 575 34.47 -9.40 -0.01
N LYS A 576 33.77 -9.97 0.98
CA LYS A 576 32.70 -10.94 0.77
C LYS A 576 31.53 -10.33 0.00
N LYS A 577 31.14 -9.09 0.31
CA LYS A 577 30.06 -8.40 -0.40
C LYS A 577 30.45 -8.03 -1.82
N MET A 578 31.67 -7.57 -2.02
CA MET A 578 32.23 -7.33 -3.36
C MET A 578 32.17 -8.60 -4.19
N LEU A 579 32.58 -9.74 -3.62
CA LEU A 579 32.50 -11.03 -4.28
C LEU A 579 31.06 -11.38 -4.71
N ARG A 580 30.06 -11.24 -3.83
CA ARG A 580 28.64 -11.52 -4.19
C ARG A 580 28.15 -10.63 -5.33
N ASN A 581 28.44 -9.32 -5.27
CA ASN A 581 28.06 -8.39 -6.32
C ASN A 581 28.77 -8.70 -7.65
N SER A 582 30.06 -9.06 -7.60
CA SER A 582 30.81 -9.51 -8.75
C SER A 582 30.17 -10.75 -9.36
N LEU A 583 29.95 -11.82 -8.58
CA LEU A 583 29.32 -13.05 -9.05
C LEU A 583 27.99 -12.79 -9.77
N GLY A 584 27.12 -11.96 -9.19
CA GLY A 584 25.86 -11.55 -9.82
C GLY A 584 26.06 -10.80 -11.15
N ASN A 585 27.00 -9.86 -11.21
CA ASN A 585 27.32 -9.14 -12.45
C ASN A 585 27.88 -10.06 -13.55
N PHE A 586 28.71 -11.03 -13.18
CA PHE A 586 29.29 -11.98 -14.14
C PHE A 586 28.25 -12.96 -14.69
N ILE A 587 27.27 -13.37 -13.88
CA ILE A 587 26.12 -14.17 -14.34
C ILE A 587 25.29 -13.39 -15.37
N VAL A 588 24.93 -12.14 -15.06
CA VAL A 588 24.12 -11.29 -15.97
C VAL A 588 24.83 -11.00 -17.28
N ASN A 589 26.15 -10.80 -17.25
CA ASN A 589 26.95 -10.52 -18.44
C ASN A 589 27.45 -11.78 -19.15
N GLU A 590 27.17 -12.97 -18.61
CA GLU A 590 27.65 -14.27 -19.10
C GLU A 590 29.18 -14.36 -19.29
N THR A 591 29.96 -13.72 -18.41
CA THR A 591 31.43 -13.64 -18.49
C THR A 591 32.12 -14.47 -17.40
N PHE A 592 33.37 -14.88 -17.66
CA PHE A 592 34.22 -15.56 -16.65
C PHE A 592 34.85 -14.57 -15.67
N LEU A 593 35.01 -15.01 -14.41
CA LEU A 593 35.58 -14.23 -13.31
C LEU A 593 37.05 -13.87 -13.55
N ASP A 594 37.49 -12.68 -13.11
CA ASP A 594 38.89 -12.26 -13.08
C ASP A 594 39.68 -12.94 -11.93
N ASP A 595 41.01 -12.89 -11.99
CA ASP A 595 41.88 -13.60 -11.04
C ASP A 595 41.75 -13.04 -9.62
N GLY A 596 41.48 -11.73 -9.48
CA GLY A 596 41.22 -11.11 -8.19
C GLY A 596 39.93 -11.62 -7.56
N THR A 597 38.86 -11.75 -8.35
CA THR A 597 37.58 -12.30 -7.86
C THR A 597 37.69 -13.79 -7.51
N LEU A 598 38.49 -14.57 -8.25
CA LEU A 598 38.74 -15.99 -7.93
C LEU A 598 39.51 -16.15 -6.61
N ASP A 599 40.52 -15.31 -6.35
CA ASP A 599 41.23 -15.30 -5.07
C ASP A 599 40.28 -15.00 -3.90
N LEU A 600 39.29 -14.12 -4.10
CA LEU A 600 38.25 -13.85 -3.12
C LEU A 600 37.32 -15.05 -2.92
N ALA A 601 36.91 -15.72 -4.02
CA ALA A 601 36.06 -16.90 -3.97
C ALA A 601 36.70 -18.04 -3.16
N GLU A 602 37.98 -18.33 -3.41
CA GLU A 602 38.75 -19.35 -2.67
C GLU A 602 38.86 -19.03 -1.17
N ARG A 603 39.04 -17.76 -0.80
CA ARG A 603 39.10 -17.34 0.62
C ARG A 603 37.77 -17.46 1.34
N TRP A 604 36.68 -17.14 0.66
CA TRP A 604 35.35 -17.02 1.25
C TRP A 604 34.45 -18.25 1.07
N GLN A 605 34.89 -19.28 0.32
CA GLN A 605 34.11 -20.48 -0.03
C GLN A 605 33.42 -21.20 1.15
N ASN A 606 33.94 -21.09 2.37
CA ASN A 606 33.38 -21.74 3.57
C ASN A 606 32.52 -20.81 4.44
N ARG A 607 32.33 -19.56 4.04
CA ARG A 607 31.68 -18.50 4.84
C ARG A 607 30.47 -17.86 4.16
N PHE A 608 30.10 -18.37 2.99
CA PHE A 608 28.84 -18.10 2.32
C PHE A 608 28.52 -19.26 1.38
N VAL A 609 27.24 -19.42 1.03
CA VAL A 609 26.78 -20.48 0.13
C VAL A 609 26.55 -19.87 -1.25
N MET A 610 27.20 -20.44 -2.27
CA MET A 610 26.97 -20.07 -3.67
C MET A 610 25.65 -20.68 -4.19
N SER A 611 24.96 -19.98 -5.08
CA SER A 611 23.85 -20.53 -5.86
C SER A 611 24.35 -21.58 -6.87
N LYS A 612 23.42 -22.32 -7.49
CA LYS A 612 23.73 -23.29 -8.56
C LYS A 612 24.48 -22.61 -9.71
N GLU A 613 24.03 -21.42 -10.11
CA GLU A 613 24.58 -20.59 -11.18
C GLU A 613 25.94 -19.99 -10.79
N GLU A 614 26.04 -19.42 -9.59
CA GLU A 614 27.30 -18.86 -9.06
C GLU A 614 28.40 -19.93 -9.00
N MET A 615 28.04 -21.13 -8.55
CA MET A 615 28.97 -22.27 -8.48
C MET A 615 29.43 -22.71 -9.88
N GLY A 616 28.49 -22.82 -10.83
CA GLY A 616 28.80 -23.17 -12.21
C GLY A 616 29.77 -22.18 -12.88
N VAL A 617 29.51 -20.87 -12.73
CA VAL A 617 30.39 -19.81 -13.26
C VAL A 617 31.76 -19.82 -12.58
N THR A 618 31.82 -20.05 -11.27
CA THR A 618 33.09 -20.07 -10.53
C THR A 618 33.96 -21.25 -10.97
N LEU A 619 33.40 -22.46 -11.06
CA LEU A 619 34.12 -23.65 -11.52
C LEU A 619 34.59 -23.50 -12.97
N ALA A 620 33.74 -22.99 -13.85
CA ALA A 620 34.12 -22.73 -15.23
C ALA A 620 35.23 -21.66 -15.33
N SER A 621 35.21 -20.64 -14.48
CA SER A 621 36.24 -19.60 -14.43
C SER A 621 37.59 -20.12 -13.94
N LEU A 622 37.60 -21.05 -12.97
CA LEU A 622 38.82 -21.72 -12.51
C LEU A 622 39.47 -22.51 -13.66
N ILE A 623 38.67 -23.29 -14.40
CA ILE A 623 39.14 -24.04 -15.57
C ILE A 623 39.63 -23.11 -16.68
N ALA A 624 38.88 -22.04 -16.98
CA ALA A 624 39.25 -21.07 -18.01
C ALA A 624 40.63 -20.44 -17.76
N ARG A 625 41.04 -20.33 -16.48
CA ARG A 625 42.32 -19.77 -16.03
C ARG A 625 43.39 -20.83 -15.70
N GLY A 626 43.07 -22.13 -15.79
CA GLY A 626 44.00 -23.22 -15.48
C GLY A 626 44.31 -23.36 -13.98
N ARG A 627 43.37 -23.02 -13.11
CA ARG A 627 43.46 -23.19 -11.64
C ARG A 627 42.88 -24.52 -11.20
N ASP A 628 43.24 -24.97 -9.99
CA ASP A 628 42.71 -26.21 -9.43
C ASP A 628 41.25 -26.04 -9.01
N TRP A 629 40.35 -26.71 -9.73
CA TRP A 629 38.91 -26.67 -9.51
C TRP A 629 38.42 -27.76 -8.55
N ARG A 630 39.24 -28.77 -8.23
CA ARG A 630 38.82 -29.97 -7.48
C ARG A 630 38.39 -29.66 -6.06
N THR A 631 39.12 -28.78 -5.38
CA THR A 631 38.83 -28.38 -3.99
C THR A 631 37.46 -27.72 -3.85
N LEU A 632 37.14 -26.80 -4.77
CA LEU A 632 35.84 -26.15 -4.82
C LEU A 632 34.75 -27.12 -5.23
N PHE A 633 35.01 -28.01 -6.19
CA PHE A 633 34.06 -29.03 -6.62
C PHE A 633 33.68 -30.02 -5.51
N GLU A 634 34.65 -30.51 -4.72
CA GLU A 634 34.35 -31.37 -3.57
C GLU A 634 33.47 -30.66 -2.53
N THR A 635 33.71 -29.37 -2.33
CA THR A 635 32.92 -28.53 -1.42
C THR A 635 31.50 -28.33 -1.97
N ALA A 636 31.37 -28.09 -3.28
CA ALA A 636 30.10 -27.94 -3.99
C ALA A 636 29.30 -29.25 -4.03
N ASN A 637 29.94 -30.39 -4.24
CA ASN A 637 29.28 -31.69 -4.33
C ASN A 637 28.69 -32.15 -2.98
N ARG A 638 29.22 -31.64 -1.85
CA ARG A 638 28.61 -31.82 -0.53
C ARG A 638 27.39 -30.93 -0.31
N SER A 639 27.18 -29.91 -1.14
CA SER A 639 26.04 -29.01 -1.04
C SER A 639 24.84 -29.57 -1.82
N GLU A 640 23.65 -29.55 -1.23
CA GLU A 640 22.42 -30.09 -1.84
C GLU A 640 21.88 -29.24 -3.01
N ARG A 641 22.54 -28.13 -3.37
CA ARG A 641 22.02 -27.11 -4.32
C ARG A 641 22.29 -27.42 -5.80
N GLY A 642 23.20 -28.36 -6.09
CA GLY A 642 23.60 -28.70 -7.46
C GLY A 642 24.48 -27.65 -8.14
N ILE A 643 24.95 -27.94 -9.35
CA ILE A 643 25.89 -27.10 -10.12
C ILE A 643 25.29 -26.80 -11.49
N ASP A 644 25.32 -25.53 -11.94
CA ASP A 644 24.93 -25.18 -13.31
C ASP A 644 26.04 -25.59 -14.28
N ILE A 645 25.70 -26.45 -15.23
CA ILE A 645 26.63 -26.95 -16.24
C ILE A 645 26.82 -25.97 -17.41
N GLN A 646 25.91 -25.00 -17.62
CA GLN A 646 25.94 -24.15 -18.81
C GLN A 646 27.25 -23.36 -18.97
N PRO A 647 27.81 -22.72 -17.92
CA PRO A 647 29.10 -22.04 -18.03
C PRO A 647 30.25 -22.98 -18.38
N ILE A 648 30.21 -24.21 -17.88
CA ILE A 648 31.24 -25.24 -18.11
C ILE A 648 31.16 -25.76 -19.54
N LEU A 649 29.97 -25.95 -20.10
CA LEU A 649 29.76 -26.39 -21.48
C LEU A 649 30.41 -25.43 -22.50
N LYS A 650 30.49 -24.12 -22.21
CA LYS A 650 31.17 -23.14 -23.06
C LYS A 650 32.66 -23.46 -23.25
N LEU A 651 33.30 -24.12 -22.29
CA LEU A 651 34.72 -24.45 -22.32
C LEU A 651 35.05 -25.63 -23.25
N LEU A 652 34.06 -26.40 -23.68
CA LEU A 652 34.25 -27.45 -24.69
C LEU A 652 34.75 -26.89 -26.02
N TYR A 653 34.49 -25.61 -26.30
CA TYR A 653 34.94 -24.92 -27.51
C TYR A 653 36.26 -24.14 -27.32
N SER A 654 36.95 -24.35 -26.20
CA SER A 654 38.26 -23.72 -25.97
C SER A 654 39.33 -24.30 -26.91
N GLU A 655 40.25 -23.45 -27.40
CA GLU A 655 41.39 -23.92 -28.20
C GLU A 655 42.38 -24.76 -27.36
N ASP A 656 42.38 -24.58 -26.04
CA ASP A 656 43.29 -25.26 -25.11
C ASP A 656 42.77 -26.67 -24.74
N VAL A 657 43.59 -27.68 -25.05
CA VAL A 657 43.28 -29.10 -24.84
C VAL A 657 43.07 -29.42 -23.35
N GLU A 658 43.88 -28.87 -22.45
CA GLU A 658 43.75 -29.15 -21.02
C GLU A 658 42.47 -28.54 -20.45
N LYS A 659 42.06 -27.36 -20.92
CA LYS A 659 40.79 -26.74 -20.51
C LYS A 659 39.58 -27.55 -20.95
N ARG A 660 39.60 -28.08 -22.17
CA ARG A 660 38.55 -28.99 -22.67
C ARG A 660 38.49 -30.26 -21.84
N LYS A 661 39.63 -30.85 -21.53
CA LYS A 661 39.76 -32.07 -20.71
C LYS A 661 39.23 -31.86 -19.29
N ASP A 662 39.59 -30.75 -18.65
CA ASP A 662 39.07 -30.38 -17.32
C ASP A 662 37.57 -30.13 -17.34
N ALA A 663 37.06 -29.43 -18.36
CA ALA A 663 35.62 -29.19 -18.54
C ALA A 663 34.82 -30.50 -18.68
N ILE A 664 35.34 -31.46 -19.45
CA ILE A 664 34.68 -32.77 -19.59
C ILE A 664 34.77 -33.54 -18.28
N SER A 665 35.93 -33.54 -17.61
CA SER A 665 36.11 -34.24 -16.34
C SER A 665 35.11 -33.78 -15.29
N ILE A 666 34.94 -32.46 -15.13
CA ILE A 666 33.98 -31.93 -14.15
C ILE A 666 32.53 -32.20 -14.55
N LEU A 667 32.16 -32.12 -15.84
CA LEU A 667 30.81 -32.43 -16.30
C LEU A 667 30.44 -33.88 -15.98
N VAL A 668 31.37 -34.80 -16.21
CA VAL A 668 31.20 -36.23 -15.93
C VAL A 668 30.97 -36.49 -14.45
N GLU A 669 31.74 -35.83 -13.58
CA GLU A 669 31.56 -35.91 -12.13
C GLU A 669 30.22 -35.31 -11.68
N ILE A 670 29.74 -34.24 -12.31
CA ILE A 670 28.41 -33.65 -12.05
C ILE A 670 27.29 -34.63 -12.47
N ASN A 671 27.49 -35.38 -13.55
CA ASN A 671 26.56 -36.39 -14.06
C ASN A 671 25.13 -35.87 -14.36
N ASP A 672 25.04 -34.61 -14.82
CA ASP A 672 23.76 -34.02 -15.24
C ASP A 672 23.25 -34.73 -16.52
N LYS A 673 21.93 -34.90 -16.66
CA LYS A 673 21.34 -35.53 -17.85
C LYS A 673 21.50 -34.65 -19.08
N ASP A 674 21.53 -33.33 -18.89
CA ASP A 674 21.52 -32.35 -19.97
C ASP A 674 22.92 -32.19 -20.62
N MET A 675 23.97 -32.77 -20.02
CA MET A 675 25.32 -32.77 -20.60
C MET A 675 25.48 -33.72 -21.79
N ILE A 676 24.62 -34.74 -21.93
CA ILE A 676 24.82 -35.84 -22.89
C ILE A 676 24.84 -35.33 -24.34
N ASN A 677 23.85 -34.52 -24.73
CA ASN A 677 23.77 -34.03 -26.11
C ASN A 677 24.92 -33.07 -26.47
N PRO A 678 25.27 -32.07 -25.64
CA PRO A 678 26.46 -31.24 -25.86
C PRO A 678 27.76 -32.04 -26.00
N LEU A 679 27.99 -33.03 -25.14
CA LEU A 679 29.20 -33.86 -25.21
C LEU A 679 29.24 -34.74 -26.47
N LEU A 680 28.09 -35.27 -26.93
CA LEU A 680 28.01 -35.99 -28.21
C LEU A 680 28.27 -35.08 -29.41
N LEU A 681 27.81 -33.83 -29.38
CA LEU A 681 28.11 -32.85 -30.43
C LEU A 681 29.61 -32.55 -30.45
N HIS A 682 30.20 -32.29 -29.28
CA HIS A 682 31.62 -32.04 -29.13
C HIS A 682 32.48 -33.23 -29.60
N LEU A 683 32.05 -34.47 -29.33
CA LEU A 683 32.72 -35.68 -29.80
C LEU A 683 32.87 -35.75 -31.34
N LYS A 684 31.94 -35.18 -32.10
CA LYS A 684 31.98 -35.15 -33.57
C LYS A 684 33.04 -34.19 -34.12
N GLU A 685 33.25 -33.08 -33.41
CA GLU A 685 34.11 -31.98 -33.84
C GLU A 685 35.51 -32.05 -33.23
N GLU A 686 35.71 -32.85 -32.18
CA GLU A 686 36.99 -33.02 -31.52
C GLU A 686 37.98 -33.82 -32.40
N ASP A 687 39.26 -33.48 -32.32
CA ASP A 687 40.35 -34.16 -33.03
C ASP A 687 41.33 -34.86 -32.08
N VAL A 688 41.36 -34.46 -30.80
CA VAL A 688 42.25 -35.03 -29.79
C VAL A 688 41.68 -36.35 -29.27
N LEU A 689 42.40 -37.43 -29.53
CA LEU A 689 41.99 -38.79 -29.17
C LEU A 689 41.73 -38.96 -27.66
N GLU A 690 42.59 -38.39 -26.81
CA GLU A 690 42.44 -38.47 -25.35
C GLU A 690 41.12 -37.86 -24.86
N ILE A 691 40.68 -36.77 -25.48
CA ILE A 691 39.41 -36.10 -25.18
C ILE A 691 38.24 -36.96 -25.63
N LYS A 692 38.33 -37.58 -26.82
CA LYS A 692 37.28 -38.50 -27.30
C LYS A 692 37.08 -39.68 -26.36
N ASP A 693 38.17 -40.29 -25.91
CA ASP A 693 38.12 -41.40 -24.96
C ASP A 693 37.48 -40.94 -23.63
N LEU A 694 37.81 -39.75 -23.14
CA LEU A 694 37.22 -39.18 -21.93
C LEU A 694 35.72 -38.93 -22.06
N VAL A 695 35.25 -38.37 -23.18
CA VAL A 695 33.81 -38.17 -23.45
C VAL A 695 33.06 -39.50 -23.49
N ILE A 696 33.62 -40.50 -24.18
CA ILE A 696 33.00 -41.82 -24.29
C ILE A 696 32.92 -42.49 -22.91
N GLN A 697 34.01 -42.46 -22.14
CA GLN A 697 34.03 -42.99 -20.78
C GLN A 697 33.02 -42.27 -19.89
N GLY A 698 33.00 -40.95 -19.94
CA GLY A 698 32.13 -40.10 -19.14
C GLY A 698 30.64 -40.32 -19.38
N ILE A 699 30.21 -40.33 -20.65
CA ILE A 699 28.81 -40.62 -20.98
C ILE A 699 28.46 -42.08 -20.62
N SER A 700 29.42 -43.01 -20.77
CA SER A 700 29.21 -44.42 -20.39
C SER A 700 29.02 -44.58 -18.88
N GLN A 701 29.73 -43.81 -18.04
CA GLN A 701 29.58 -43.84 -16.58
C GLN A 701 28.17 -43.44 -16.10
N THR A 702 27.38 -42.74 -16.93
CA THR A 702 25.98 -42.42 -16.60
C THR A 702 25.09 -43.67 -16.45
N GLY A 703 25.50 -44.82 -16.98
CA GLY A 703 24.77 -46.09 -16.88
C GLY A 703 23.48 -46.17 -17.71
N LYS A 704 23.15 -45.12 -18.48
CA LYS A 704 21.89 -45.04 -19.22
C LYS A 704 22.02 -45.73 -20.57
N LYS A 705 21.28 -46.82 -20.79
CA LYS A 705 21.23 -47.56 -22.08
C LYS A 705 21.06 -46.63 -23.29
N ARG A 706 20.15 -45.65 -23.20
CA ARG A 706 19.92 -44.65 -24.28
C ARG A 706 21.13 -43.78 -24.59
N ALA A 707 21.91 -43.39 -23.59
CA ALA A 707 23.11 -42.57 -23.78
C ALA A 707 24.18 -43.38 -24.51
N ILE A 708 24.33 -44.67 -24.15
CA ILE A 708 25.27 -45.59 -24.79
C ILE A 708 24.92 -45.82 -26.27
N ILE A 709 23.64 -46.03 -26.60
CA ILE A 709 23.18 -46.14 -27.99
C ILE A 709 23.46 -44.84 -28.77
N ALA A 710 23.26 -43.68 -28.14
CA ALA A 710 23.55 -42.39 -28.75
C ALA A 710 25.05 -42.19 -29.03
N ILE A 711 25.95 -42.68 -28.16
CA ILE A 711 27.39 -42.74 -28.44
C ILE A 711 27.63 -43.59 -29.69
N MET A 712 27.09 -44.81 -29.76
CA MET A 712 27.31 -45.72 -30.90
C MET A 712 26.81 -45.15 -32.22
N ASN A 713 25.65 -44.50 -32.23
CA ASN A 713 25.14 -43.78 -33.40
C ASN A 713 26.05 -42.62 -33.80
N THR A 714 26.53 -41.84 -32.83
CA THR A 714 27.47 -40.73 -33.07
C THR A 714 28.79 -41.24 -33.66
N LEU A 715 29.33 -42.34 -33.14
CA LEU A 715 30.53 -42.99 -33.68
C LEU A 715 30.30 -43.59 -35.08
N LYS A 716 29.07 -44.05 -35.40
CA LYS A 716 28.68 -44.48 -36.76
C LYS A 716 28.74 -43.31 -37.74
N GLU A 717 28.29 -42.13 -37.33
CA GLU A 717 28.37 -40.91 -38.16
C GLU A 717 29.82 -40.42 -38.36
N ILE A 718 30.66 -40.50 -37.33
CA ILE A 718 32.09 -40.12 -37.41
C ILE A 718 32.88 -41.06 -38.35
N GLY A 719 32.51 -42.34 -38.40
CA GLY A 719 33.13 -43.34 -39.28
C GLY A 719 34.49 -43.87 -38.81
N ASP A 720 34.91 -43.56 -37.58
CA ASP A 720 36.16 -44.06 -36.99
C ASP A 720 35.94 -45.45 -36.35
N ARG A 721 36.45 -46.48 -37.03
CA ARG A 721 36.35 -47.89 -36.59
C ARG A 721 37.13 -48.17 -35.32
N ASP A 722 38.30 -47.54 -35.12
CA ASP A 722 39.15 -47.81 -33.97
C ASP A 722 38.55 -47.20 -32.70
N LEU A 723 37.93 -46.02 -32.83
CA LEU A 723 37.20 -45.38 -31.74
C LEU A 723 35.96 -46.19 -31.32
N LYS A 724 35.23 -46.80 -32.27
CA LYS A 724 34.14 -47.75 -31.97
C LYS A 724 34.62 -48.97 -31.18
N LEU A 725 35.74 -49.57 -31.58
CA LEU A 725 36.31 -50.73 -30.89
C LEU A 725 36.74 -50.37 -29.45
N ARG A 726 37.31 -49.19 -29.26
CA ARG A 726 37.64 -48.66 -27.92
C ARG A 726 36.39 -48.44 -27.06
N ALA A 727 35.35 -47.81 -27.62
CA ALA A 727 34.08 -47.61 -26.91
C ALA A 727 33.48 -48.93 -26.44
N LEU A 728 33.44 -49.96 -27.30
CA LEU A 728 32.98 -51.30 -26.93
C LEU A 728 33.82 -51.93 -25.81
N GLY A 729 35.14 -51.74 -25.86
CA GLY A 729 36.04 -52.17 -24.79
C GLY A 729 35.75 -51.48 -23.45
N PHE A 730 35.49 -50.17 -23.47
CA PHE A 730 35.10 -49.41 -22.27
C PHE A 730 33.73 -49.83 -21.73
N LEU A 731 32.74 -50.06 -22.60
CA LEU A 731 31.41 -50.51 -22.19
C LEU A 731 31.47 -51.90 -21.53
N HIS A 732 32.22 -52.83 -22.10
CA HIS A 732 32.37 -54.16 -21.53
C HIS A 732 33.10 -54.12 -20.18
N SER A 733 34.15 -53.30 -20.03
CA SER A 733 34.88 -53.18 -18.75
C SER A 733 34.07 -52.45 -17.67
N LEU A 734 33.25 -51.46 -18.02
CA LEU A 734 32.41 -50.72 -17.08
C LEU A 734 31.21 -51.54 -16.59
N PHE A 735 30.58 -52.33 -17.46
CA PHE A 735 29.31 -53.00 -17.15
C PHE A 735 29.43 -54.50 -16.91
N GLY A 736 30.55 -55.14 -17.24
CA GLY A 736 30.78 -56.57 -17.01
C GLY A 736 29.62 -57.44 -17.55
N GLU A 737 29.06 -58.30 -16.70
CA GLU A 737 27.93 -59.18 -17.05
C GLU A 737 26.67 -58.40 -17.48
N ASN A 738 26.47 -57.17 -16.97
CA ASN A 738 25.33 -56.32 -17.34
C ASN A 738 25.46 -55.69 -18.74
N SER A 739 26.60 -55.87 -19.43
CA SER A 739 26.79 -55.35 -20.78
C SER A 739 26.06 -56.16 -21.85
N GLN A 740 25.62 -57.40 -21.57
CA GLN A 740 25.06 -58.32 -22.57
C GLN A 740 23.85 -57.72 -23.31
N ASP A 741 22.87 -57.20 -22.58
CA ASP A 741 21.66 -56.57 -23.17
C ASP A 741 22.02 -55.41 -24.12
N ILE A 742 22.94 -54.55 -23.68
CA ILE A 742 23.36 -53.35 -24.40
C ILE A 742 24.15 -53.73 -25.64
N LEU A 743 25.05 -54.71 -25.51
CA LEU A 743 25.84 -55.22 -26.62
C LEU A 743 24.97 -55.91 -27.69
N THR A 744 23.90 -56.63 -27.29
CA THR A 744 22.92 -57.16 -28.26
C THR A 744 22.17 -56.06 -29.01
N GLU A 745 21.74 -55.00 -28.32
CA GLU A 745 21.04 -53.88 -28.96
C GLU A 745 21.98 -53.10 -29.90
N ILE A 746 23.26 -52.93 -29.51
CA ILE A 746 24.29 -52.34 -30.39
C ILE A 746 24.54 -53.23 -31.61
N LYS A 747 24.51 -54.56 -31.47
CA LYS A 747 24.67 -55.49 -32.59
C LYS A 747 23.55 -55.36 -33.62
N GLU A 748 22.32 -55.10 -33.19
CA GLU A 748 21.16 -54.94 -34.08
C GLU A 748 21.24 -53.67 -34.94
N ILE A 749 21.95 -52.62 -34.48
CA ILE A 749 22.10 -51.34 -35.20
C ILE A 749 23.42 -51.24 -36.00
N GLU A 750 24.34 -52.19 -35.84
CA GLU A 750 25.68 -52.16 -36.43
C GLU A 750 25.77 -52.99 -37.71
N GLU A 751 26.36 -52.40 -38.75
CA GLU A 751 26.48 -53.01 -40.08
C GLU A 751 27.92 -53.45 -40.38
N ASP A 752 28.92 -52.99 -39.61
CA ASP A 752 30.32 -53.37 -39.81
C ASP A 752 30.61 -54.80 -39.31
N PRO A 753 31.08 -55.72 -40.18
CA PRO A 753 31.36 -57.11 -39.82
C PRO A 753 32.50 -57.27 -38.79
N VAL A 754 33.42 -56.30 -38.69
CA VAL A 754 34.53 -56.33 -37.72
C VAL A 754 34.03 -55.94 -36.33
N ILE A 755 33.16 -54.94 -36.24
CA ILE A 755 32.57 -54.48 -34.99
C ILE A 755 31.61 -55.55 -34.43
N THR A 756 30.75 -56.13 -35.27
CA THR A 756 29.85 -57.23 -34.87
C THR A 756 30.60 -58.47 -34.41
N LYS A 757 31.72 -58.84 -35.07
CA LYS A 757 32.60 -59.91 -34.58
C LYS A 757 33.20 -59.59 -33.22
N LYS A 758 33.62 -58.34 -32.98
CA LYS A 758 34.14 -57.93 -31.67
C LYS A 758 33.06 -58.00 -30.59
N ILE A 759 31.83 -57.59 -30.90
CA ILE A 759 30.69 -57.72 -30.00
C ILE A 759 30.44 -59.21 -29.67
N ASP A 760 30.50 -60.11 -30.65
CA ASP A 760 30.37 -61.55 -30.43
C ASP A 760 31.50 -62.14 -29.57
N GLU A 761 32.71 -61.62 -29.66
CA GLU A 761 33.81 -61.98 -28.77
C GLU A 761 33.56 -61.49 -27.34
N LEU A 762 33.06 -60.26 -27.16
CA LEU A 762 32.74 -59.67 -25.85
C LEU A 762 31.50 -60.29 -25.19
N LEU A 763 30.56 -60.84 -25.98
CA LEU A 763 29.40 -61.59 -25.47
C LEU A 763 29.74 -63.03 -25.05
N ARG A 764 30.88 -63.57 -25.50
CA ARG A 764 31.36 -64.92 -25.18
C ARG A 764 32.40 -64.95 -24.05
N ALA A 765 33.05 -63.82 -23.80
CA ALA A 765 33.95 -63.59 -22.68
C ALA A 765 33.14 -63.26 -21.42
#